data_AF-A0A2K6U1K8-F1
#
_entry.id   AF-A0A2K6U1K8-F1
#
_cell.length_a   1.000
_cell.length_b   1.000
_cell.length_c   1.000
_cell.angle_alpha   90.00
_cell.angle_beta   90.00
_cell.angle_gamma   90.00
#
_symmetry.space_group_name_H-M   'P 1'
#
loop_
_entity.id
_entity.type
_entity.pdbx_description
1 polymer ?
#
loop_
_entity_poly.entity_id
_entity_poly.type
_entity_poly.pdbx_seq_one_letter_code
_entity_poly.pdbx_strand_id
1 'polypeptide(L)'
;MVQLYNLHPFGSQQVVPCKLEPERFCGGGRDALFVAAGCKVEAFTVAGQELCQPRCAFSTLGRVLRLAYSEADLEVLILKLESGPKNGERVIYIYIICLRFAPDISSYVLSDDIKLHSLQLLPIYQTGPLTSDGKNLSQEKELLSLFCFFSLPHVGYLYMVVKSVELMSVYQYPEKSQQAVLTPQFLHVITSNNLQCFTVRCSAAAAREEDPYMDTTLKACPPVSMDVCALRIQLFIGLKAICHFKNHIILLTKADPETIPERRGSPKRLLSRKDTSVKIKIPPVAEAGWNLYIVNTISPVQLYKEMIDYSNTYKTAKTQSCIHLLSEAHLLVRAALMDASQLEPGEKAELLEAFKESCGHLGDCYSRLDSQHSHLTLPYYKMSGLSMAEVLGRMDWTVEDGLQKYEKGLIFYINHSLYENLDEELSEELAAKVVQMFYVAEPKQVPHILCSPSMKNINPLTAMSYLRKLDTSGFSSILVTLTKAAVALKMGDLDMHRNEMKSHSEMKFVCGFILEPRLLIQQKKGQIVPTELALYLKETQPGLLVASVLGLQKNNKIGIEEADSFFKVLCAKDEDTIPQLLVDFWEAQIVACLPDVLLQELFFKLTSQYIWRLSKRQSPDTTPLRTSEDLINACSHYGLIYPWVHVLISSDSLADKNYTEDLSKLQSLICGPSFDIASIIPFLEPLSEDTIAGLSVHVLCRTRLKEYEQCIDILLERCPEAVIPYANHELKEENRTLWWKKLLPELCQRIKCGGEKYQLYLSSLKETLSIVAVELELKDFMNVLPDDGTAAFFLPYLLYCSRKKSLT
;
A
#
# COMPACT_ATOMS: atom_id res chain seq x y z
N MET A 1 -36.68 -11.59 -17.52
CA MET A 1 -37.15 -10.33 -18.13
C MET A 1 -36.01 -9.34 -18.00
N VAL A 2 -35.43 -8.89 -19.10
CA VAL A 2 -34.27 -7.97 -19.10
C VAL A 2 -34.73 -6.57 -18.66
N GLN A 3 -33.97 -5.88 -17.81
CA GLN A 3 -34.29 -4.51 -17.42
C GLN A 3 -34.15 -3.57 -18.63
N LEU A 4 -35.15 -2.72 -18.86
CA LEU A 4 -35.13 -1.70 -19.91
C LEU A 4 -35.02 -0.32 -19.28
N TYR A 5 -33.92 0.38 -19.56
CA TYR A 5 -33.76 1.80 -19.27
C TYR A 5 -34.05 2.55 -20.58
N ASN A 6 -34.87 3.61 -20.57
CA ASN A 6 -35.26 4.34 -21.79
C ASN A 6 -34.24 5.45 -22.12
N LEU A 7 -33.00 5.08 -22.34
CA LEU A 7 -31.88 5.99 -22.61
C LEU A 7 -31.69 6.22 -24.11
N HIS A 8 -30.80 7.13 -24.51
CA HIS A 8 -30.66 7.56 -25.90
C HIS A 8 -29.25 7.29 -26.46
N PRO A 9 -28.86 6.02 -26.72
CA PRO A 9 -27.52 5.71 -27.22
C PRO A 9 -27.27 6.13 -28.69
N PHE A 10 -28.30 6.58 -29.41
CA PHE A 10 -28.25 6.92 -30.84
C PHE A 10 -28.50 8.43 -31.05
N GLY A 11 -27.68 9.05 -31.89
CA GLY A 11 -27.75 10.45 -32.28
C GLY A 11 -28.39 10.64 -33.66
N SER A 12 -27.83 11.56 -34.45
CA SER A 12 -28.34 11.89 -35.80
C SER A 12 -28.22 10.72 -36.78
N GLN A 13 -29.17 10.62 -37.69
CA GLN A 13 -29.18 9.65 -38.78
C GLN A 13 -29.10 10.33 -40.14
N GLN A 14 -28.40 9.73 -41.09
CA GLN A 14 -28.27 10.22 -42.47
C GLN A 14 -28.37 9.08 -43.47
N VAL A 15 -28.91 9.37 -44.66
CA VAL A 15 -29.06 8.39 -45.75
C VAL A 15 -27.86 8.49 -46.69
N VAL A 16 -27.23 7.35 -46.99
CA VAL A 16 -26.14 7.29 -47.97
C VAL A 16 -26.74 7.33 -49.38
N PRO A 17 -26.30 8.23 -50.27
CA PRO A 17 -26.85 8.38 -51.62
C PRO A 17 -26.31 7.29 -52.58
N CYS A 18 -26.56 6.02 -52.26
CA CYS A 18 -26.19 4.89 -53.11
C CYS A 18 -27.05 4.86 -54.38
N LYS A 19 -26.43 4.54 -55.54
CA LYS A 19 -27.16 4.44 -56.82
C LYS A 19 -27.77 3.06 -57.06
N LEU A 20 -27.25 2.03 -56.40
CA LEU A 20 -27.63 0.63 -56.55
C LEU A 20 -27.86 -0.01 -55.18
N GLU A 21 -28.68 -1.07 -55.13
CA GLU A 21 -29.00 -1.77 -53.88
C GLU A 21 -27.72 -2.34 -53.23
N PRO A 22 -27.42 -1.97 -51.98
CA PRO A 22 -26.28 -2.51 -51.24
C PRO A 22 -26.45 -4.01 -50.99
N GLU A 23 -25.51 -4.82 -51.47
CA GLU A 23 -25.45 -6.25 -51.13
C GLU A 23 -24.51 -6.50 -49.95
N ARG A 24 -23.39 -5.77 -49.88
CA ARG A 24 -22.40 -5.85 -48.80
C ARG A 24 -21.89 -4.47 -48.48
N PHE A 25 -21.55 -4.23 -47.22
CA PHE A 25 -20.92 -2.98 -46.80
C PHE A 25 -19.98 -3.23 -45.62
N CYS A 26 -18.90 -2.46 -45.53
CA CYS A 26 -18.02 -2.42 -44.37
C CYS A 26 -17.41 -1.02 -44.21
N GLY A 27 -17.20 -0.60 -42.97
CA GLY A 27 -16.35 0.55 -42.70
C GLY A 27 -14.87 0.20 -42.85
N GLY A 28 -14.04 1.17 -43.20
CA GLY A 28 -12.61 0.99 -43.37
C GLY A 28 -11.81 2.29 -43.24
N GLY A 29 -10.60 2.13 -42.73
CA GLY A 29 -9.60 3.19 -42.56
C GLY A 29 -9.98 4.19 -41.49
N ARG A 30 -9.47 5.41 -41.64
CA ARG A 30 -9.80 6.49 -40.70
C ARG A 30 -11.26 6.93 -40.81
N ASP A 31 -11.86 6.88 -42.01
CA ASP A 31 -13.13 7.57 -42.28
C ASP A 31 -13.83 7.14 -43.61
N ALA A 32 -13.71 5.89 -44.07
CA ALA A 32 -14.36 5.42 -45.29
C ALA A 32 -15.42 4.33 -45.05
N LEU A 33 -16.54 4.39 -45.80
CA LEU A 33 -17.55 3.33 -45.90
C LEU A 33 -17.53 2.75 -47.30
N PHE A 34 -17.26 1.45 -47.42
CA PHE A 34 -17.31 0.72 -48.68
C PHE A 34 -18.66 0.03 -48.83
N VAL A 35 -19.33 0.25 -49.96
CA VAL A 35 -20.63 -0.34 -50.30
C VAL A 35 -20.49 -1.07 -51.62
N ALA A 36 -20.72 -2.38 -51.63
CA ALA A 36 -20.74 -3.19 -52.83
C ALA A 36 -22.17 -3.48 -53.29
N ALA A 37 -22.41 -3.27 -54.57
CA ALA A 37 -23.60 -3.67 -55.31
C ALA A 37 -23.18 -4.49 -56.53
N GLY A 38 -23.30 -5.82 -56.45
CA GLY A 38 -22.83 -6.72 -57.50
C GLY A 38 -21.31 -6.68 -57.66
N CYS A 39 -20.83 -6.22 -58.81
CA CYS A 39 -19.40 -6.07 -59.12
C CYS A 39 -18.88 -4.64 -58.93
N LYS A 40 -19.68 -3.71 -58.40
CA LYS A 40 -19.29 -2.31 -58.20
C LYS A 40 -19.16 -2.02 -56.72
N VAL A 41 -18.06 -1.39 -56.32
CA VAL A 41 -17.81 -0.92 -54.95
C VAL A 41 -17.72 0.61 -54.97
N GLU A 42 -18.52 1.27 -54.14
CA GLU A 42 -18.52 2.71 -53.93
C GLU A 42 -17.99 3.00 -52.52
N ALA A 43 -17.09 3.98 -52.39
CA ALA A 43 -16.53 4.41 -51.12
C ALA A 43 -17.07 5.80 -50.75
N PHE A 44 -17.54 5.98 -49.51
CA PHE A 44 -18.10 7.23 -48.99
C PHE A 44 -17.33 7.73 -47.77
N THR A 45 -17.28 9.05 -47.54
CA THR A 45 -16.74 9.64 -46.31
C THR A 45 -17.68 9.42 -45.12
N VAL A 46 -17.10 9.07 -43.97
CA VAL A 46 -17.82 8.82 -42.70
C VAL A 46 -17.37 9.80 -41.60
N ALA A 47 -16.45 10.73 -41.88
CA ALA A 47 -16.05 11.78 -40.94
C ALA A 47 -15.91 13.15 -41.65
N GLY A 48 -16.29 14.25 -40.98
CA GLY A 48 -16.22 15.63 -41.49
C GLY A 48 -17.56 16.40 -41.46
N GLN A 49 -17.54 17.70 -41.83
CA GLN A 49 -18.74 18.56 -41.91
C GLN A 49 -19.79 18.06 -42.92
N GLU A 50 -19.39 17.26 -43.92
CA GLU A 50 -20.26 16.64 -44.91
C GLU A 50 -20.05 15.12 -44.94
N LEU A 51 -20.86 14.41 -44.16
CA LEU A 51 -20.98 12.95 -44.15
C LEU A 51 -21.59 12.45 -45.48
N CYS A 52 -21.25 11.23 -45.89
CA CYS A 52 -21.76 10.55 -47.08
C CYS A 52 -21.31 11.13 -48.44
N GLN A 53 -20.19 11.86 -48.52
CA GLN A 53 -19.63 12.27 -49.82
C GLN A 53 -18.98 11.09 -50.54
N PRO A 54 -19.25 10.87 -51.84
CA PRO A 54 -18.59 9.82 -52.62
C PRO A 54 -17.10 10.15 -52.81
N ARG A 55 -16.22 9.24 -52.36
CA ARG A 55 -14.76 9.33 -52.51
C ARG A 55 -14.30 8.78 -53.85
N CYS A 56 -14.65 7.52 -54.10
CA CYS A 56 -14.27 6.80 -55.31
C CYS A 56 -15.23 5.65 -55.56
N ALA A 57 -15.21 5.12 -56.78
CA ALA A 57 -15.89 3.89 -57.13
C ALA A 57 -14.98 3.04 -58.01
N PHE A 58 -14.97 1.74 -57.78
CA PHE A 58 -14.20 0.79 -58.57
C PHE A 58 -15.01 -0.47 -58.82
N SER A 59 -14.60 -1.26 -59.82
CA SER A 59 -15.27 -2.50 -60.21
C SER A 59 -14.38 -3.70 -59.92
N THR A 60 -15.00 -4.78 -59.45
CA THR A 60 -14.38 -6.08 -59.24
C THR A 60 -14.65 -6.99 -60.44
N LEU A 61 -13.81 -8.01 -60.62
CA LEU A 61 -13.93 -8.99 -61.71
C LEU A 61 -15.20 -9.86 -61.61
N GLY A 62 -15.80 -9.94 -60.42
CA GLY A 62 -17.02 -10.71 -60.15
C GLY A 62 -17.79 -10.13 -58.97
N ARG A 63 -18.96 -10.73 -58.69
CA ARG A 63 -19.85 -10.30 -57.60
C ARG A 63 -19.15 -10.36 -56.25
N VAL A 64 -19.24 -9.30 -55.47
CA VAL A 64 -18.62 -9.19 -54.15
C VAL A 64 -19.39 -10.03 -53.13
N LEU A 65 -18.80 -11.13 -52.68
CA LEU A 65 -19.43 -12.04 -51.71
C LEU A 65 -19.23 -11.59 -50.25
N ARG A 66 -18.12 -10.92 -49.95
CA ARG A 66 -17.78 -10.41 -48.62
C ARG A 66 -16.86 -9.19 -48.75
N LEU A 67 -17.03 -8.22 -47.85
CA LEU A 67 -16.15 -7.07 -47.68
C LEU A 67 -15.59 -7.08 -46.26
N ALA A 68 -14.29 -6.81 -46.13
CA ALA A 68 -13.59 -6.61 -44.86
C ALA A 68 -12.45 -5.62 -45.09
N TYR A 69 -12.14 -4.81 -44.08
CA TYR A 69 -11.07 -3.82 -44.13
C TYR A 69 -9.97 -4.15 -43.10
N SER A 70 -8.70 -3.97 -43.46
CA SER A 70 -7.53 -4.06 -42.56
C SER A 70 -6.63 -2.84 -42.76
N GLU A 71 -6.13 -2.26 -41.66
CA GLU A 71 -5.23 -1.09 -41.68
C GLU A 71 -3.74 -1.47 -41.64
N ALA A 72 -3.42 -2.74 -41.33
CA ALA A 72 -2.08 -3.31 -41.28
C ALA A 72 -1.99 -4.55 -42.18
N ASP A 73 -0.80 -4.89 -42.66
CA ASP A 73 -0.45 -6.14 -43.36
C ASP A 73 -0.65 -7.43 -42.50
N LEU A 74 -1.47 -7.36 -41.44
CA LEU A 74 -1.82 -8.47 -40.55
C LEU A 74 -3.26 -8.90 -40.81
N GLU A 75 -3.39 -9.89 -41.67
CA GLU A 75 -4.65 -10.51 -42.08
C GLU A 75 -5.31 -11.25 -40.89
N VAL A 76 -6.49 -10.80 -40.44
CA VAL A 76 -7.46 -11.72 -39.82
C VAL A 76 -8.28 -12.33 -40.94
N LEU A 77 -7.68 -13.34 -41.54
CA LEU A 77 -8.25 -14.14 -42.59
C LEU A 77 -9.04 -15.29 -41.95
N ILE A 78 -10.37 -15.24 -42.00
CA ILE A 78 -11.17 -16.47 -41.88
C ILE A 78 -11.03 -17.19 -43.22
N LEU A 79 -9.89 -17.88 -43.37
CA LEU A 79 -9.61 -18.74 -44.48
C LEU A 79 -10.38 -20.04 -44.33
N LYS A 80 -11.21 -20.33 -45.34
CA LYS A 80 -11.26 -21.69 -45.85
C LYS A 80 -10.24 -21.71 -46.99
N LEU A 81 -9.06 -22.30 -46.80
CA LEU A 81 -8.09 -22.47 -47.89
C LEU A 81 -7.60 -23.92 -47.97
N GLU A 82 -7.76 -24.47 -49.16
CA GLU A 82 -6.93 -25.52 -49.73
C GLU A 82 -5.47 -25.02 -49.86
N SER A 83 -4.53 -25.96 -49.90
CA SER A 83 -3.13 -25.80 -49.55
C SER A 83 -2.22 -25.08 -50.55
N GLY A 84 -1.19 -24.42 -50.03
CA GLY A 84 0.05 -24.05 -50.74
C GLY A 84 0.96 -23.14 -49.89
N PRO A 85 2.27 -23.40 -49.72
CA PRO A 85 3.10 -22.67 -48.76
C PRO A 85 3.85 -21.50 -49.39
N LYS A 86 4.08 -20.41 -48.63
CA LYS A 86 5.32 -19.62 -48.65
C LYS A 86 5.42 -18.59 -47.52
N ASN A 87 6.64 -18.53 -46.96
CA ASN A 87 7.30 -17.48 -46.18
C ASN A 87 6.80 -17.14 -44.76
N GLY A 88 7.49 -17.68 -43.76
CA GLY A 88 8.65 -16.95 -43.21
C GLY A 88 8.42 -15.80 -42.22
N GLU A 89 7.30 -15.75 -41.50
CA GLU A 89 7.15 -14.92 -40.29
C GLU A 89 6.54 -15.74 -39.15
N ARG A 90 7.02 -15.57 -37.91
CA ARG A 90 6.46 -16.23 -36.73
C ARG A 90 5.12 -15.56 -36.36
N VAL A 91 4.09 -15.90 -37.10
CA VAL A 91 2.69 -15.62 -36.75
C VAL A 91 2.20 -16.75 -35.85
N ILE A 92 1.72 -16.41 -34.65
CA ILE A 92 1.03 -17.37 -33.78
C ILE A 92 -0.40 -17.52 -34.32
N TYR A 93 -0.65 -18.56 -35.11
CA TYR A 93 -2.00 -18.91 -35.57
C TYR A 93 -2.77 -19.60 -34.45
N ILE A 94 -3.80 -18.94 -33.89
CA ILE A 94 -4.81 -19.60 -33.05
C ILE A 94 -5.92 -20.13 -33.97
N TYR A 95 -5.91 -21.43 -34.24
CA TYR A 95 -6.96 -22.09 -35.00
C TYR A 95 -8.20 -22.31 -34.10
N ILE A 96 -9.25 -21.52 -34.32
CA ILE A 96 -10.58 -21.81 -33.72
C ILE A 96 -11.32 -22.76 -34.66
N ILE A 97 -11.37 -24.05 -34.28
CA ILE A 97 -12.13 -25.07 -35.00
C ILE A 97 -13.61 -24.96 -34.59
N CYS A 98 -14.43 -24.31 -35.43
CA CYS A 98 -15.89 -24.40 -35.30
C CYS A 98 -16.40 -25.71 -35.91
N LEU A 99 -16.54 -26.75 -35.08
CA LEU A 99 -17.29 -27.95 -35.45
C LEU A 99 -18.79 -27.68 -35.35
N ARG A 100 -19.46 -27.67 -36.50
CA ARG A 100 -20.93 -27.63 -36.57
C ARG A 100 -21.45 -29.02 -36.19
N PHE A 101 -21.77 -29.25 -34.92
CA PHE A 101 -22.55 -30.41 -34.54
C PHE A 101 -23.98 -30.24 -35.09
N ALA A 102 -24.47 -31.24 -35.82
CA ALA A 102 -25.90 -31.32 -36.10
C ALA A 102 -26.60 -31.43 -34.74
N PRO A 103 -27.55 -30.55 -34.40
CA PRO A 103 -28.29 -30.68 -33.15
C PRO A 103 -28.99 -32.05 -33.15
N ASP A 104 -28.98 -32.74 -32.01
CA ASP A 104 -29.70 -34.01 -31.83
C ASP A 104 -31.18 -33.77 -32.18
N ILE A 105 -31.64 -34.34 -33.30
CA ILE A 105 -32.93 -34.04 -33.95
C ILE A 105 -34.10 -34.73 -33.20
N SER A 106 -33.97 -34.96 -31.89
CA SER A 106 -34.93 -35.72 -31.10
C SER A 106 -35.90 -34.88 -30.27
N SER A 107 -35.75 -33.54 -30.18
CA SER A 107 -36.53 -32.77 -29.18
C SER A 107 -37.08 -31.38 -29.54
N TYR A 108 -36.92 -30.81 -30.74
CA TYR A 108 -37.47 -29.47 -31.01
C TYR A 108 -38.17 -29.33 -32.37
N VAL A 109 -39.39 -28.80 -32.31
CA VAL A 109 -40.27 -28.43 -33.43
C VAL A 109 -39.77 -27.09 -34.01
N LEU A 110 -39.60 -27.04 -35.34
CA LEU A 110 -39.15 -25.92 -36.21
C LEU A 110 -37.62 -25.68 -36.31
N SER A 111 -37.07 -25.99 -37.49
CA SER A 111 -35.65 -25.88 -37.88
C SER A 111 -35.11 -24.43 -37.91
N ASP A 112 -35.99 -23.43 -38.03
CA ASP A 112 -35.62 -22.02 -38.22
C ASP A 112 -35.20 -21.29 -36.93
N ASP A 113 -35.38 -21.90 -35.76
CA ASP A 113 -35.11 -21.28 -34.46
C ASP A 113 -33.72 -21.63 -33.90
N ILE A 114 -32.96 -22.51 -34.57
CA ILE A 114 -31.62 -22.97 -34.16
C ILE A 114 -30.53 -22.44 -35.13
N LYS A 115 -30.90 -21.58 -36.08
CA LYS A 115 -29.96 -21.05 -37.07
C LYS A 115 -29.07 -19.95 -36.47
N LEU A 116 -27.79 -20.25 -36.35
CA LEU A 116 -26.75 -19.28 -36.03
C LEU A 116 -26.66 -18.23 -37.15
N HIS A 117 -26.91 -16.98 -36.83
CA HIS A 117 -26.93 -15.89 -37.81
C HIS A 117 -25.81 -14.88 -37.60
N SER A 118 -25.25 -14.77 -36.38
CA SER A 118 -24.11 -13.90 -36.07
C SER A 118 -23.06 -14.63 -35.23
N LEU A 119 -21.79 -14.53 -35.61
CA LEU A 119 -20.62 -15.01 -34.88
C LEU A 119 -19.50 -13.98 -34.99
N GLN A 120 -18.96 -13.52 -33.86
CA GLN A 120 -17.96 -12.46 -33.80
C GLN A 120 -16.91 -12.78 -32.74
N LEU A 121 -15.66 -12.44 -33.08
CA LEU A 121 -14.54 -12.47 -32.16
C LEU A 121 -14.12 -11.02 -31.91
N LEU A 122 -14.00 -10.65 -30.64
CA LEU A 122 -13.60 -9.31 -30.21
C LEU A 122 -12.32 -9.43 -29.37
N PRO A 123 -11.15 -9.17 -29.96
CA PRO A 123 -9.91 -9.05 -29.19
C PRO A 123 -9.84 -7.68 -28.50
N ILE A 124 -9.42 -7.67 -27.24
CA ILE A 124 -9.05 -6.48 -26.47
C ILE A 124 -7.55 -6.54 -26.25
N TYR A 125 -6.85 -5.44 -26.56
CA TYR A 125 -5.41 -5.33 -26.44
C TYR A 125 -5.02 -4.37 -25.33
N GLN A 126 -3.92 -4.67 -24.65
CA GLN A 126 -3.27 -3.76 -23.71
C GLN A 126 -2.11 -3.07 -24.43
N THR A 127 -1.94 -1.78 -24.16
CA THR A 127 -0.75 -1.04 -24.62
C THR A 127 0.28 -1.08 -23.50
N GLY A 128 1.46 -1.66 -23.75
CA GLY A 128 2.51 -1.79 -22.74
C GLY A 128 2.98 -0.44 -22.18
N PRO A 129 3.54 -0.40 -20.95
CA PRO A 129 4.11 0.82 -20.38
C PRO A 129 5.25 1.33 -21.25
N LEU A 130 5.28 2.65 -21.50
CA LEU A 130 6.37 3.33 -22.19
C LEU A 130 7.68 3.07 -21.41
N THR A 131 8.55 2.21 -21.93
CA THR A 131 9.92 2.13 -21.45
C THR A 131 10.61 3.47 -21.74
N SER A 132 11.42 3.96 -20.80
CA SER A 132 12.04 5.29 -20.82
C SER A 132 13.06 5.52 -21.94
N ASP A 133 13.22 4.58 -22.87
CA ASP A 133 14.12 4.72 -24.01
C ASP A 133 13.36 5.28 -25.21
N GLY A 134 13.50 6.59 -25.41
CA GLY A 134 12.88 7.38 -26.48
C GLY A 134 13.31 7.00 -27.90
N LYS A 135 12.96 5.80 -28.35
CA LYS A 135 12.97 5.40 -29.76
C LYS A 135 11.57 4.98 -30.16
N ASN A 136 11.05 5.63 -31.21
CA ASN A 136 9.75 5.40 -31.86
C ASN A 136 9.65 3.99 -32.47
N LEU A 137 9.69 2.95 -31.64
CA LEU A 137 9.26 1.61 -32.00
C LEU A 137 7.76 1.53 -31.69
N SER A 138 6.97 1.12 -32.68
CA SER A 138 5.53 0.90 -32.59
C SER A 138 5.15 0.27 -31.25
N GLN A 139 4.20 0.87 -30.53
CA GLN A 139 3.65 0.31 -29.29
C GLN A 139 3.22 -1.15 -29.54
N GLU A 140 3.97 -2.11 -29.02
CA GLU A 140 3.56 -3.51 -29.06
C GLU A 140 2.27 -3.65 -28.24
N LYS A 141 1.18 -4.00 -28.93
CA LYS A 141 -0.13 -4.24 -28.33
C LYS A 141 -0.24 -5.72 -28.00
N GLU A 142 -0.17 -6.06 -26.72
CA GLU A 142 -0.37 -7.44 -26.27
C GLU A 142 -1.87 -7.76 -26.19
N LEU A 143 -2.26 -8.99 -26.56
CA LEU A 143 -3.66 -9.42 -26.46
C LEU A 143 -4.00 -9.66 -24.98
N LEU A 144 -4.86 -8.80 -24.42
CA LEU A 144 -5.32 -8.89 -23.03
C LEU A 144 -6.45 -9.89 -22.89
N SER A 145 -7.43 -9.86 -23.79
CA SER A 145 -8.63 -10.71 -23.72
C SER A 145 -9.21 -10.96 -25.11
N LEU A 146 -9.87 -12.11 -25.29
CA LEU A 146 -10.56 -12.51 -26.52
C LEU A 146 -11.96 -12.95 -26.17
N PHE A 147 -12.94 -12.25 -26.72
CA PHE A 147 -14.35 -12.57 -26.54
C PHE A 147 -14.91 -13.24 -27.78
N CYS A 148 -15.75 -14.26 -27.59
CA CYS A 148 -16.49 -14.93 -28.64
C CYS A 148 -17.98 -14.74 -28.38
N PHE A 149 -18.65 -14.06 -29.31
CA PHE A 149 -20.09 -13.88 -29.28
C PHE A 149 -20.75 -14.62 -30.42
N PHE A 150 -21.83 -15.34 -30.12
CA PHE A 150 -22.70 -15.88 -31.14
C PHE A 150 -24.17 -15.68 -30.79
N SER A 151 -24.98 -15.56 -31.83
CA SER A 151 -26.40 -15.25 -31.74
C SER A 151 -27.25 -16.29 -32.46
N LEU A 152 -28.21 -16.82 -31.73
CA LEU A 152 -29.40 -17.51 -32.21
C LEU A 152 -30.54 -16.50 -32.39
N PRO A 153 -31.63 -16.85 -33.10
CA PRO A 153 -32.71 -15.91 -33.39
C PRO A 153 -33.40 -15.30 -32.15
N HIS A 154 -33.33 -15.96 -30.98
CA HIS A 154 -33.94 -15.45 -29.74
C HIS A 154 -32.95 -15.27 -28.58
N VAL A 155 -31.72 -15.79 -28.70
CA VAL A 155 -30.75 -15.77 -27.61
C VAL A 155 -29.33 -15.56 -28.14
N GLY A 156 -28.56 -14.66 -27.52
CA GLY A 156 -27.13 -14.50 -27.74
C GLY A 156 -26.30 -14.95 -26.55
N TYR A 157 -25.11 -15.47 -26.81
CA TYR A 157 -24.15 -15.90 -25.80
C TYR A 157 -22.81 -15.23 -26.02
N LEU A 158 -22.22 -14.71 -24.94
CA LEU A 158 -20.89 -14.10 -24.94
C LEU A 158 -19.96 -14.89 -24.03
N TYR A 159 -18.84 -15.34 -24.58
CA TYR A 159 -17.81 -16.10 -23.88
C TYR A 159 -16.48 -15.33 -23.87
N MET A 160 -15.69 -15.52 -22.82
CA MET A 160 -14.24 -15.24 -22.83
C MET A 160 -13.48 -16.52 -23.19
N VAL A 161 -12.37 -16.43 -23.95
CA VAL A 161 -11.70 -17.60 -24.57
C VAL A 161 -10.19 -17.70 -24.29
N VAL A 162 -9.57 -16.76 -23.58
CA VAL A 162 -8.08 -16.73 -23.49
C VAL A 162 -7.50 -17.75 -22.52
N LYS A 163 -7.77 -17.62 -21.22
CA LYS A 163 -7.22 -18.53 -20.18
C LYS A 163 -8.14 -19.72 -19.91
N SER A 164 -9.44 -19.48 -19.92
CA SER A 164 -10.54 -20.43 -19.73
C SER A 164 -11.70 -20.05 -20.65
N VAL A 165 -12.56 -21.01 -20.98
CA VAL A 165 -13.81 -20.74 -21.70
C VAL A 165 -14.90 -20.50 -20.67
N GLU A 166 -15.24 -19.24 -20.45
CA GLU A 166 -16.22 -18.81 -19.45
C GLU A 166 -17.40 -18.10 -20.11
N LEU A 167 -18.62 -18.49 -19.74
CA LEU A 167 -19.84 -17.82 -20.18
C LEU A 167 -20.01 -16.54 -19.36
N MET A 168 -19.91 -15.38 -20.02
CA MET A 168 -19.98 -14.09 -19.33
C MET A 168 -21.41 -13.57 -19.22
N SER A 169 -22.19 -13.65 -20.30
CA SER A 169 -23.54 -13.08 -20.34
C SER A 169 -24.41 -13.75 -21.40
N VAL A 170 -25.71 -13.82 -21.10
CA VAL A 170 -26.75 -14.34 -22.00
C VAL A 170 -27.74 -13.21 -22.32
N TYR A 171 -28.01 -13.00 -23.60
CA TYR A 171 -28.90 -11.95 -24.10
C TYR A 171 -30.20 -12.58 -24.60
N GLN A 172 -31.33 -12.19 -24.03
CA GLN A 172 -32.65 -12.66 -24.47
C GLN A 172 -33.30 -11.60 -25.35
N TYR A 173 -33.70 -11.98 -26.57
CA TYR A 173 -34.34 -11.07 -27.51
C TYR A 173 -35.87 -11.22 -27.43
N PRO A 174 -36.62 -10.10 -27.38
CA PRO A 174 -38.09 -10.15 -27.33
C PRO A 174 -38.71 -10.58 -28.66
N GLU A 175 -38.01 -10.37 -29.77
CA GLU A 175 -38.45 -10.72 -31.13
C GLU A 175 -37.33 -11.49 -31.85
N LYS A 176 -37.67 -12.11 -32.97
CA LYS A 176 -36.70 -12.83 -33.81
C LYS A 176 -35.64 -11.87 -34.37
N SER A 177 -34.41 -12.03 -33.92
CA SER A 177 -33.26 -11.26 -34.38
C SER A 177 -32.83 -11.71 -35.78
N GLN A 178 -32.39 -10.74 -36.59
CA GLN A 178 -31.83 -10.99 -37.92
C GLN A 178 -30.31 -10.97 -37.90
N GLN A 179 -29.74 -10.01 -37.18
CA GLN A 179 -28.29 -9.86 -37.04
C GLN A 179 -27.98 -9.15 -35.72
N ALA A 180 -26.82 -9.48 -35.14
CA ALA A 180 -26.31 -8.86 -33.94
C ALA A 180 -24.83 -8.47 -34.15
N VAL A 181 -24.42 -7.34 -33.57
CA VAL A 181 -23.06 -6.80 -33.63
C VAL A 181 -22.56 -6.47 -32.24
N LEU A 182 -21.46 -7.12 -31.86
CA LEU A 182 -20.77 -6.90 -30.59
C LEU A 182 -19.72 -5.80 -30.75
N THR A 183 -19.71 -4.88 -29.80
CA THR A 183 -18.67 -3.87 -29.63
C THR A 183 -18.13 -3.95 -28.19
N PRO A 184 -17.02 -3.28 -27.87
CA PRO A 184 -16.53 -3.22 -26.49
C PRO A 184 -17.52 -2.60 -25.50
N GLN A 185 -18.39 -1.69 -25.96
CA GLN A 185 -19.33 -0.93 -25.12
C GLN A 185 -20.75 -1.50 -25.12
N PHE A 186 -21.22 -2.00 -26.27
CA PHE A 186 -22.60 -2.42 -26.49
C PHE A 186 -22.74 -3.65 -27.39
N LEU A 187 -23.88 -4.31 -27.26
CA LEU A 187 -24.40 -5.28 -28.22
C LEU A 187 -25.60 -4.67 -28.96
N HIS A 188 -25.47 -4.50 -30.27
CA HIS A 188 -26.55 -4.01 -31.12
C HIS A 188 -27.24 -5.18 -31.81
N VAL A 189 -28.56 -5.28 -31.67
CA VAL A 189 -29.36 -6.37 -32.24
C VAL A 189 -30.46 -5.77 -33.10
N ILE A 190 -30.57 -6.24 -34.35
CA ILE A 190 -31.65 -5.84 -35.26
C ILE A 190 -32.70 -6.94 -35.37
N THR A 191 -33.96 -6.56 -35.31
CA THR A 191 -35.12 -7.37 -35.69
C THR A 191 -35.65 -6.85 -37.04
N SER A 192 -36.79 -7.31 -37.54
CA SER A 192 -37.40 -6.72 -38.74
C SER A 192 -37.71 -5.23 -38.56
N ASN A 193 -38.08 -4.83 -37.35
CA ASN A 193 -38.63 -3.50 -37.08
C ASN A 193 -37.90 -2.72 -35.98
N ASN A 194 -36.96 -3.34 -35.26
CA ASN A 194 -36.33 -2.75 -34.09
C ASN A 194 -34.81 -2.82 -34.16
N LEU A 195 -34.14 -1.73 -33.77
CA LEU A 195 -32.75 -1.70 -33.34
C LEU A 195 -32.71 -1.67 -31.81
N GLN A 196 -32.12 -2.70 -31.22
CA GLN A 196 -31.98 -2.85 -29.77
C GLN A 196 -30.52 -2.64 -29.37
N CYS A 197 -30.30 -1.95 -28.25
CA CYS A 197 -28.98 -1.73 -27.67
C CYS A 197 -28.92 -2.35 -26.28
N PHE A 198 -28.00 -3.30 -26.07
CA PHE A 198 -27.76 -3.96 -24.79
C PHE A 198 -26.37 -3.61 -24.24
N THR A 199 -26.26 -3.56 -22.91
CA THR A 199 -24.97 -3.44 -22.22
C THR A 199 -24.18 -4.74 -22.29
N VAL A 200 -22.84 -4.67 -22.22
CA VAL A 200 -21.96 -5.84 -22.28
C VAL A 200 -21.03 -5.92 -21.08
N ARG A 201 -20.36 -7.06 -20.90
CA ARG A 201 -19.46 -7.32 -19.76
C ARG A 201 -17.98 -7.41 -20.13
N CYS A 202 -17.64 -7.08 -21.37
CA CYS A 202 -16.27 -7.16 -21.87
C CYS A 202 -15.29 -6.35 -21.01
N SER A 203 -15.65 -5.11 -20.64
CA SER A 203 -14.80 -4.25 -19.81
C SER A 203 -14.64 -4.73 -18.38
N ALA A 204 -15.70 -5.29 -17.78
CA ALA A 204 -15.63 -5.87 -16.43
C ALA A 204 -14.69 -7.07 -16.36
N ALA A 205 -14.65 -7.87 -17.42
CA ALA A 205 -13.83 -9.06 -17.49
C ALA A 205 -12.37 -8.71 -17.83
N ALA A 206 -12.16 -7.84 -18.83
CA ALA A 206 -10.82 -7.38 -19.20
C ALA A 206 -10.11 -6.62 -18.07
N ALA A 207 -10.85 -5.85 -17.25
CA ALA A 207 -10.27 -5.16 -16.10
C ALA A 207 -9.64 -6.09 -15.07
N ARG A 208 -10.21 -7.29 -14.86
CA ARG A 208 -9.69 -8.31 -13.93
C ARG A 208 -8.48 -9.05 -14.50
N GLU A 209 -8.43 -9.19 -15.82
CA GLU A 209 -7.25 -9.72 -16.51
C GLU A 209 -6.09 -8.73 -16.51
N GLU A 210 -6.39 -7.43 -16.55
CA GLU A 210 -5.39 -6.35 -16.55
C GLU A 210 -4.70 -6.17 -15.19
N ASP A 211 -5.47 -6.22 -14.10
CA ASP A 211 -4.97 -5.92 -12.76
C ASP A 211 -5.40 -7.01 -11.74
N PRO A 212 -4.45 -7.79 -11.20
CA PRO A 212 -4.75 -8.85 -10.24
C PRO A 212 -5.22 -8.33 -8.87
N TYR A 213 -5.06 -7.02 -8.59
CA TYR A 213 -5.56 -6.38 -7.38
C TYR A 213 -7.00 -5.84 -7.54
N MET A 214 -7.68 -6.11 -8.65
CA MET A 214 -9.12 -5.84 -8.77
C MET A 214 -9.94 -6.61 -7.74
N ASP A 215 -11.02 -5.99 -7.27
CA ASP A 215 -11.91 -6.49 -6.22
C ASP A 215 -11.23 -6.64 -4.83
N THR A 216 -10.19 -5.83 -4.59
CA THR A 216 -9.58 -5.65 -3.27
C THR A 216 -10.05 -4.34 -2.61
N THR A 217 -9.53 -4.00 -1.43
CA THR A 217 -9.80 -2.71 -0.76
C THR A 217 -9.21 -1.50 -1.51
N LEU A 218 -8.39 -1.72 -2.54
CA LEU A 218 -7.77 -0.66 -3.35
C LEU A 218 -8.59 -0.31 -4.59
N LYS A 219 -9.10 -1.33 -5.30
CA LYS A 219 -9.83 -1.17 -6.56
C LYS A 219 -11.00 -2.14 -6.64
N ALA A 220 -12.09 -1.67 -7.24
CA ALA A 220 -13.29 -2.46 -7.48
C ALA A 220 -13.75 -2.30 -8.93
N CYS A 221 -14.45 -3.31 -9.42
CA CYS A 221 -15.16 -3.25 -10.69
C CYS A 221 -16.52 -3.96 -10.52
N PRO A 222 -17.60 -3.48 -11.16
CA PRO A 222 -18.86 -4.22 -11.17
C PRO A 222 -18.64 -5.69 -11.58
N PRO A 223 -19.35 -6.64 -10.94
CA PRO A 223 -19.13 -8.06 -11.14
C PRO A 223 -19.60 -8.47 -12.54
N VAL A 224 -18.92 -9.44 -13.15
CA VAL A 224 -19.34 -9.92 -14.48
C VAL A 224 -20.70 -10.63 -14.43
N SER A 225 -21.04 -11.23 -13.29
CA SER A 225 -22.33 -11.88 -13.06
C SER A 225 -23.52 -10.90 -12.96
N MET A 226 -23.28 -9.59 -13.04
CA MET A 226 -24.34 -8.58 -13.05
C MET A 226 -25.21 -8.72 -14.31
N ASP A 227 -26.53 -8.80 -14.11
CA ASP A 227 -27.53 -8.91 -15.19
C ASP A 227 -27.33 -7.82 -16.25
N VAL A 228 -27.44 -8.18 -17.54
CA VAL A 228 -27.39 -7.19 -18.63
C VAL A 228 -28.70 -6.42 -18.73
N CYS A 229 -28.66 -5.21 -19.28
CA CYS A 229 -29.85 -4.41 -19.54
C CYS A 229 -29.97 -3.95 -21.00
N ALA A 230 -31.19 -3.61 -21.40
CA ALA A 230 -31.47 -2.93 -22.65
C ALA A 230 -31.54 -1.42 -22.39
N LEU A 231 -30.83 -0.64 -23.19
CA LEU A 231 -30.78 0.83 -23.09
C LEU A 231 -31.77 1.53 -23.99
N ARG A 232 -32.17 0.91 -25.10
CA ARG A 232 -33.19 1.44 -26.01
C ARG A 232 -33.66 0.38 -26.98
N ILE A 233 -34.94 0.50 -27.37
CA ILE A 233 -35.51 -0.14 -28.56
C ILE A 233 -35.94 0.98 -29.50
N GLN A 234 -35.28 1.12 -30.65
CA GLN A 234 -35.55 2.15 -31.65
C GLN A 234 -36.23 1.52 -32.87
N LEU A 235 -37.35 2.11 -33.29
CA LEU A 235 -38.13 1.60 -34.42
C LEU A 235 -37.49 2.00 -35.76
N PHE A 236 -37.37 1.02 -36.66
CA PHE A 236 -36.98 1.17 -38.06
C PHE A 236 -37.87 0.27 -38.91
N ILE A 237 -38.11 0.60 -40.18
CA ILE A 237 -38.97 -0.25 -41.03
C ILE A 237 -38.08 -1.14 -41.89
N GLY A 238 -38.26 -2.45 -41.79
CA GLY A 238 -37.64 -3.42 -42.70
C GLY A 238 -36.12 -3.52 -42.59
N LEU A 239 -35.56 -3.49 -41.38
CA LEU A 239 -34.12 -3.73 -41.18
C LEU A 239 -33.73 -5.11 -41.75
N LYS A 240 -32.57 -5.17 -42.41
CA LYS A 240 -32.00 -6.39 -43.02
C LYS A 240 -30.56 -6.68 -42.61
N ALA A 241 -29.74 -5.65 -42.42
CA ALA A 241 -28.33 -5.81 -42.05
C ALA A 241 -27.80 -4.65 -41.21
N ILE A 242 -26.81 -4.93 -40.37
CA ILE A 242 -26.13 -3.96 -39.48
C ILE A 242 -24.59 -4.14 -39.55
N CYS A 243 -23.87 -3.03 -39.47
CA CYS A 243 -22.42 -2.99 -39.30
C CYS A 243 -22.05 -1.88 -38.31
N HIS A 244 -21.02 -2.10 -37.50
CA HIS A 244 -20.46 -1.09 -36.61
C HIS A 244 -19.13 -0.59 -37.17
N PHE A 245 -18.93 0.73 -37.16
CA PHE A 245 -17.67 1.35 -37.55
C PHE A 245 -17.42 2.61 -36.72
N LYS A 246 -16.38 2.57 -35.87
CA LYS A 246 -16.04 3.67 -34.93
C LYS A 246 -17.28 4.11 -34.14
N ASN A 247 -17.66 5.38 -34.22
CA ASN A 247 -18.83 5.94 -33.53
C ASN A 247 -20.10 5.91 -34.40
N HIS A 248 -20.19 4.98 -35.34
CA HIS A 248 -21.29 4.89 -36.30
C HIS A 248 -21.83 3.48 -36.43
N ILE A 249 -23.16 3.38 -36.53
CA ILE A 249 -23.88 2.16 -36.86
C ILE A 249 -24.48 2.34 -38.25
N ILE A 250 -24.14 1.42 -39.15
CA ILE A 250 -24.63 1.42 -40.52
C ILE A 250 -25.76 0.41 -40.62
N LEU A 251 -26.93 0.85 -41.08
CA LEU A 251 -28.15 0.04 -41.16
C LEU A 251 -28.66 -0.03 -42.59
N LEU A 252 -28.92 -1.25 -43.07
CA LEU A 252 -29.64 -1.47 -44.32
C LEU A 252 -31.11 -1.77 -44.02
N THR A 253 -31.99 -0.98 -44.60
CA THR A 253 -33.44 -1.20 -44.57
C THR A 253 -33.95 -1.55 -45.96
N LYS A 254 -34.95 -2.42 -46.02
CA LYS A 254 -35.66 -2.83 -47.22
C LYS A 254 -37.12 -3.03 -46.87
N ALA A 255 -38.00 -2.25 -47.50
CA ALA A 255 -39.42 -2.41 -47.38
C ALA A 255 -39.83 -3.71 -48.11
N ASP A 256 -40.44 -4.64 -47.39
CA ASP A 256 -41.00 -5.84 -48.01
C ASP A 256 -42.26 -5.44 -48.80
N PRO A 257 -42.41 -5.87 -50.08
CA PRO A 257 -43.47 -5.39 -50.98
C PRO A 257 -44.89 -5.74 -50.53
N GLU A 258 -45.06 -6.60 -49.53
CA GLU A 258 -46.37 -6.99 -48.98
C GLU A 258 -46.95 -6.02 -47.94
N THR A 259 -46.25 -4.93 -47.62
CA THR A 259 -46.70 -3.94 -46.62
C THR A 259 -47.06 -2.58 -47.21
N ILE A 260 -47.42 -2.53 -48.50
CA ILE A 260 -48.24 -1.42 -49.01
C ILE A 260 -49.69 -1.77 -48.64
N PRO A 261 -50.37 -1.06 -47.72
CA PRO A 261 -51.80 -1.24 -47.59
C PRO A 261 -52.42 -0.85 -48.92
N GLU A 262 -52.98 -1.83 -49.62
CA GLU A 262 -53.83 -1.60 -50.78
C GLU A 262 -54.78 -0.46 -50.42
N ARG A 263 -54.66 0.65 -51.15
CA ARG A 263 -55.63 1.74 -51.12
C ARG A 263 -57.01 1.11 -51.20
N ARG A 264 -57.79 1.24 -50.12
CA ARG A 264 -59.18 0.80 -50.00
C ARG A 264 -59.89 0.96 -51.35
N GLY A 265 -60.20 -0.18 -51.97
CA GLY A 265 -61.14 -0.21 -53.08
C GLY A 265 -62.45 0.36 -52.59
N SER A 266 -62.80 1.57 -53.04
CA SER A 266 -64.15 2.09 -52.93
C SER A 266 -65.09 1.17 -53.73
N PRO A 267 -66.24 0.75 -53.17
CA PRO A 267 -67.10 -0.20 -53.85
C PRO A 267 -67.75 0.44 -55.07
N LYS A 268 -67.77 -0.34 -56.15
CA LYS A 268 -68.43 -0.04 -57.42
C LYS A 268 -69.87 0.48 -57.21
N ARG A 269 -70.16 1.68 -57.69
CA ARG A 269 -71.48 2.04 -58.22
C ARG A 269 -71.33 2.32 -59.71
N LEU A 270 -72.26 1.74 -60.47
CA LEU A 270 -72.41 1.91 -61.91
C LEU A 270 -72.48 3.40 -62.29
N LEU A 271 -71.83 3.77 -63.40
CA LEU A 271 -72.47 4.32 -64.61
C LEU A 271 -71.41 4.60 -65.69
N SER A 272 -71.81 4.36 -66.94
CA SER A 272 -71.04 4.46 -68.17
C SER A 272 -70.85 5.91 -68.61
N ARG A 273 -69.74 6.20 -69.32
CA ARG A 273 -69.71 6.70 -70.72
C ARG A 273 -68.32 7.26 -71.12
N LYS A 274 -67.87 6.79 -72.29
CA LYS A 274 -66.82 7.26 -73.22
C LYS A 274 -66.48 8.77 -73.15
N ASP A 275 -65.19 9.15 -73.15
CA ASP A 275 -64.44 9.47 -74.38
C ASP A 275 -62.93 9.84 -74.16
N THR A 276 -62.17 9.57 -75.22
CA THR A 276 -60.79 9.86 -75.65
C THR A 276 -59.96 11.00 -75.01
N SER A 277 -58.67 10.76 -74.70
CA SER A 277 -57.49 11.18 -75.51
C SER A 277 -56.13 11.28 -74.76
N VAL A 278 -55.12 10.62 -75.35
CA VAL A 278 -53.68 10.92 -75.50
C VAL A 278 -52.78 11.39 -74.32
N LYS A 279 -51.93 10.44 -73.91
CA LYS A 279 -50.54 10.47 -73.41
C LYS A 279 -49.77 11.82 -73.34
N ILE A 280 -49.22 12.10 -72.15
CA ILE A 280 -47.79 12.41 -71.96
C ILE A 280 -47.29 11.49 -70.83
N LYS A 281 -46.45 10.50 -71.16
CA LYS A 281 -45.76 9.64 -70.19
C LYS A 281 -44.31 10.11 -70.06
N ILE A 282 -43.99 10.79 -68.97
CA ILE A 282 -42.68 10.69 -68.34
C ILE A 282 -42.82 9.54 -67.32
N PRO A 283 -41.98 8.50 -67.32
CA PRO A 283 -42.04 7.50 -66.25
C PRO A 283 -41.52 8.14 -64.96
N PRO A 284 -42.23 8.03 -63.83
CA PRO A 284 -41.66 8.40 -62.53
C PRO A 284 -40.53 7.41 -62.21
N VAL A 285 -39.39 7.94 -61.77
CA VAL A 285 -38.30 7.17 -61.18
C VAL A 285 -38.90 6.39 -60.00
N ALA A 286 -38.91 5.06 -60.09
CA ALA A 286 -39.36 4.22 -59.00
C ALA A 286 -38.46 4.48 -57.79
N GLU A 287 -39.03 5.02 -56.71
CA GLU A 287 -38.34 5.15 -55.43
C GLU A 287 -37.84 3.77 -55.01
N ALA A 288 -36.53 3.67 -54.77
CA ALA A 288 -35.90 2.43 -54.34
C ALA A 288 -36.52 1.97 -53.01
N GLY A 289 -37.05 0.75 -52.95
CA GLY A 289 -37.63 0.16 -51.73
C GLY A 289 -36.62 -0.19 -50.63
N TRP A 290 -35.45 0.47 -50.61
CA TRP A 290 -34.34 0.22 -49.68
C TRP A 290 -33.63 1.53 -49.32
N ASN A 291 -33.08 1.62 -48.11
CA ASN A 291 -32.26 2.75 -47.66
C ASN A 291 -31.07 2.26 -46.82
N LEU A 292 -29.91 2.88 -47.01
CA LEU A 292 -28.72 2.68 -46.19
C LEU A 292 -28.54 3.89 -45.27
N TYR A 293 -28.62 3.68 -43.95
CA TYR A 293 -28.47 4.72 -42.95
C TYR A 293 -27.11 4.65 -42.27
N ILE A 294 -26.51 5.81 -42.01
CA ILE A 294 -25.44 5.98 -41.03
C ILE A 294 -26.07 6.64 -39.80
N VAL A 295 -26.07 5.95 -38.68
CA VAL A 295 -26.57 6.41 -37.39
C VAL A 295 -25.37 6.69 -36.49
N ASN A 296 -25.23 7.92 -36.04
CA ASN A 296 -24.16 8.28 -35.11
C ASN A 296 -24.47 7.73 -33.72
N THR A 297 -23.49 7.15 -33.04
CA THR A 297 -23.61 6.84 -31.61
C THR A 297 -23.32 8.10 -30.80
N ILE A 298 -23.98 8.23 -29.64
CA ILE A 298 -23.70 9.33 -28.71
C ILE A 298 -22.32 9.11 -28.06
N SER A 299 -21.62 10.19 -27.70
CA SER A 299 -20.34 10.05 -27.01
C SER A 299 -20.52 9.30 -25.67
N PRO A 300 -19.57 8.43 -25.27
CA PRO A 300 -19.68 7.68 -24.01
C PRO A 300 -19.90 8.58 -22.79
N VAL A 301 -19.26 9.76 -22.76
CA VAL A 301 -19.41 10.74 -21.66
C VAL A 301 -20.80 11.37 -21.64
N GLN A 302 -21.37 11.69 -22.81
CA GLN A 302 -22.72 12.27 -22.86
C GLN A 302 -23.78 11.24 -22.45
N LEU A 303 -23.65 10.00 -22.91
CA LEU A 303 -24.55 8.91 -22.50
C LEU A 303 -24.38 8.61 -21.01
N TYR A 304 -23.16 8.64 -20.48
CA TYR A 304 -22.88 8.55 -19.05
C TYR A 304 -23.66 9.62 -18.25
N LYS A 305 -23.59 10.90 -18.66
CA LYS A 305 -24.34 12.00 -18.01
C LYS A 305 -25.85 11.74 -18.02
N GLU A 306 -26.39 11.26 -19.15
CA GLU A 306 -27.81 10.87 -19.24
C GLU A 306 -28.17 9.72 -18.29
N MET A 307 -27.29 8.73 -18.14
CA MET A 307 -27.48 7.61 -17.19
C MET A 307 -27.49 8.10 -15.74
N ILE A 308 -26.62 9.06 -15.39
CA ILE A 308 -26.62 9.69 -14.05
C ILE A 308 -27.94 10.45 -13.82
N ASP A 309 -28.36 11.28 -14.77
CA ASP A 309 -29.61 12.04 -14.67
C ASP A 309 -30.82 11.11 -14.53
N TYR A 310 -30.85 10.03 -15.30
CA TYR A 310 -31.90 9.01 -15.20
C TYR A 310 -31.84 8.27 -13.86
N SER A 311 -30.65 8.01 -13.32
CA SER A 311 -30.48 7.37 -12.00
C SER A 311 -31.07 8.20 -10.86
N ASN A 312 -31.06 9.54 -11.00
CA ASN A 312 -31.63 10.45 -10.00
C ASN A 312 -33.14 10.21 -9.79
N THR A 313 -33.85 9.69 -10.79
CA THR A 313 -35.27 9.32 -10.65
C THR A 313 -35.50 8.13 -9.69
N TYR A 314 -34.48 7.31 -9.43
CA TYR A 314 -34.55 6.16 -8.53
C TYR A 314 -34.02 6.41 -7.12
N LYS A 315 -33.43 7.60 -6.86
CA LYS A 315 -32.75 7.94 -5.59
C LYS A 315 -33.63 7.79 -4.34
N THR A 316 -34.95 7.93 -4.45
CA THR A 316 -35.86 7.95 -3.31
C THR A 316 -36.62 6.64 -3.07
N ALA A 317 -36.59 5.67 -3.99
CA ALA A 317 -37.51 4.51 -3.93
C ALA A 317 -36.90 3.14 -4.29
N LYS A 318 -35.77 3.04 -5.01
CA LYS A 318 -35.20 1.75 -5.46
C LYS A 318 -33.67 1.77 -5.53
N THR A 319 -33.00 1.53 -4.39
CA THR A 319 -31.53 1.57 -4.31
C THR A 319 -30.85 0.58 -5.26
N GLN A 320 -31.42 -0.62 -5.47
CA GLN A 320 -30.85 -1.65 -6.35
C GLN A 320 -30.86 -1.26 -7.84
N SER A 321 -31.93 -0.65 -8.34
CA SER A 321 -31.99 -0.18 -9.74
C SER A 321 -31.04 1.00 -10.00
N CYS A 322 -30.89 1.88 -9.01
CA CYS A 322 -29.92 2.97 -9.06
C CYS A 322 -28.49 2.42 -9.15
N ILE A 323 -28.10 1.51 -8.25
CA ILE A 323 -26.77 0.87 -8.24
C ILE A 323 -26.52 0.14 -9.56
N HIS A 324 -27.51 -0.59 -10.06
CA HIS A 324 -27.41 -1.29 -11.33
C HIS A 324 -27.10 -0.30 -12.47
N LEU A 325 -27.89 0.77 -12.61
CA LEU A 325 -27.70 1.75 -13.68
C LEU A 325 -26.36 2.49 -13.57
N LEU A 326 -25.94 2.87 -12.35
CA LEU A 326 -24.63 3.49 -12.12
C LEU A 326 -23.48 2.53 -12.41
N SER A 327 -23.66 1.25 -12.12
CA SER A 327 -22.68 0.21 -12.45
C SER A 327 -22.55 0.03 -13.97
N GLU A 328 -23.66 0.08 -14.71
CA GLU A 328 -23.64 0.10 -16.17
C GLU A 328 -22.94 1.33 -16.72
N ALA A 329 -23.21 2.51 -16.13
CA ALA A 329 -22.58 3.77 -16.53
C ALA A 329 -21.06 3.73 -16.30
N HIS A 330 -20.62 3.15 -15.18
CA HIS A 330 -19.20 2.93 -14.90
C HIS A 330 -18.55 1.98 -15.90
N LEU A 331 -19.21 0.86 -16.24
CA LEU A 331 -18.70 -0.11 -17.23
C LEU A 331 -18.61 0.48 -18.64
N LEU A 332 -19.52 1.38 -19.01
CA LEU A 332 -19.49 2.13 -20.27
C LEU A 332 -18.24 3.01 -20.37
N VAL A 333 -18.02 3.87 -19.37
CA VAL A 333 -16.86 4.76 -19.35
C VAL A 333 -15.55 3.97 -19.32
N ARG A 334 -15.52 2.88 -18.56
CA ARG A 334 -14.37 1.96 -18.51
C ARG A 334 -14.10 1.29 -19.85
N ALA A 335 -15.13 0.81 -20.54
CA ALA A 335 -15.00 0.23 -21.87
C ALA A 335 -14.45 1.24 -22.88
N ALA A 336 -14.85 2.51 -22.79
CA ALA A 336 -14.31 3.57 -23.63
C ALA A 336 -12.82 3.87 -23.33
N LEU A 337 -12.39 3.78 -22.06
CA LEU A 337 -10.98 3.96 -21.68
C LEU A 337 -10.06 2.85 -22.23
N MET A 338 -10.58 1.64 -22.44
CA MET A 338 -9.81 0.52 -23.01
C MET A 338 -9.46 0.74 -24.49
N ASP A 339 -10.24 1.53 -25.23
CA ASP A 339 -9.99 1.86 -26.64
C ASP A 339 -9.37 3.27 -26.82
N ALA A 340 -8.77 3.82 -25.77
CA ALA A 340 -8.27 5.21 -25.74
C ALA A 340 -7.09 5.51 -26.68
N SER A 341 -6.58 4.52 -27.43
CA SER A 341 -5.44 4.70 -28.34
C SER A 341 -5.74 5.61 -29.54
N GLN A 342 -7.02 5.88 -29.82
CA GLN A 342 -7.47 6.75 -30.92
C GLN A 342 -8.12 8.06 -30.45
N LEU A 343 -8.18 8.32 -29.12
CA LEU A 343 -8.82 9.52 -28.56
C LEU A 343 -7.84 10.70 -28.51
N GLU A 344 -8.36 11.89 -28.77
CA GLU A 344 -7.60 13.12 -28.57
C GLU A 344 -7.28 13.33 -27.07
N PRO A 345 -6.16 13.98 -26.71
CA PRO A 345 -5.76 14.16 -25.31
C PRO A 345 -6.83 14.83 -24.44
N GLY A 346 -7.59 15.77 -25.00
CA GLY A 346 -8.70 16.45 -24.32
C GLY A 346 -9.89 15.52 -24.04
N GLU A 347 -10.28 14.69 -25.02
CA GLU A 347 -11.35 13.70 -24.87
C GLU A 347 -10.96 12.63 -23.85
N LYS A 348 -9.69 12.21 -23.86
CA LYS A 348 -9.15 11.29 -22.87
C LYS A 348 -9.21 11.85 -21.45
N ALA A 349 -8.90 13.15 -21.28
CA ALA A 349 -9.00 13.82 -19.98
C ALA A 349 -10.46 13.90 -19.49
N GLU A 350 -11.40 14.28 -20.38
CA GLU A 350 -12.83 14.30 -20.05
C GLU A 350 -13.34 12.90 -19.65
N LEU A 351 -12.90 11.86 -20.36
CA LEU A 351 -13.29 10.48 -20.06
C LEU A 351 -12.70 9.97 -18.74
N LEU A 352 -11.46 10.34 -18.41
CA LEU A 352 -10.84 10.03 -17.11
C LEU A 352 -11.57 10.74 -15.97
N GLU A 353 -12.02 11.97 -16.18
CA GLU A 353 -12.79 12.70 -15.17
C GLU A 353 -14.17 12.05 -14.97
N ALA A 354 -14.87 11.70 -16.06
CA ALA A 354 -16.12 10.94 -15.99
C ALA A 354 -15.93 9.58 -15.28
N PHE A 355 -14.77 8.95 -15.44
CA PHE A 355 -14.44 7.71 -14.74
C PHE A 355 -14.31 7.93 -13.23
N LYS A 356 -13.56 8.95 -12.81
CA LYS A 356 -13.42 9.31 -11.38
C LYS A 356 -14.77 9.68 -10.78
N GLU A 357 -15.56 10.47 -11.50
CA GLU A 357 -16.91 10.86 -11.10
C GLU A 357 -17.81 9.63 -10.92
N SER A 358 -17.77 8.68 -11.87
CA SER A 358 -18.52 7.42 -11.77
C SER A 358 -18.15 6.59 -10.54
N CYS A 359 -16.87 6.60 -10.16
CA CYS A 359 -16.40 5.94 -8.94
C CYS A 359 -16.94 6.66 -7.70
N GLY A 360 -16.96 8.01 -7.70
CA GLY A 360 -17.57 8.80 -6.63
C GLY A 360 -19.06 8.49 -6.44
N HIS A 361 -19.85 8.48 -7.52
CA HIS A 361 -21.29 8.16 -7.47
C HIS A 361 -21.58 6.73 -6.99
N LEU A 362 -20.75 5.76 -7.37
CA LEU A 362 -20.84 4.40 -6.83
C LEU A 362 -20.46 4.37 -5.34
N GLY A 363 -19.42 5.10 -4.94
CA GLY A 363 -19.05 5.32 -3.54
C GLY A 363 -20.21 5.88 -2.71
N ASP A 364 -20.87 6.94 -3.20
CA ASP A 364 -22.04 7.56 -2.57
C ASP A 364 -23.23 6.58 -2.44
N CYS A 365 -23.38 5.68 -3.40
CA CYS A 365 -24.44 4.67 -3.37
C CYS A 365 -24.14 3.54 -2.39
N TYR A 366 -22.91 3.01 -2.37
CA TYR A 366 -22.52 1.95 -1.44
C TYR A 366 -22.37 2.45 -0.01
N SER A 367 -22.00 3.72 0.19
CA SER A 367 -21.96 4.33 1.52
C SER A 367 -23.34 4.34 2.15
N ARG A 368 -24.39 4.47 1.33
CA ARG A 368 -25.80 4.52 1.73
C ARG A 368 -26.47 3.17 2.00
N LEU A 369 -25.72 2.08 1.93
CA LEU A 369 -26.26 0.73 2.07
C LEU A 369 -25.85 0.10 3.40
N ASP A 370 -26.84 -0.47 4.10
CA ASP A 370 -26.61 -1.43 5.19
C ASP A 370 -26.55 -2.89 4.66
N SER A 371 -25.96 -3.08 3.47
CA SER A 371 -25.88 -4.39 2.80
C SER A 371 -24.51 -5.06 2.98
N GLN A 372 -24.41 -6.33 2.61
CA GLN A 372 -23.14 -7.08 2.55
C GLN A 372 -22.09 -6.41 1.64
N HIS A 373 -22.52 -5.56 0.70
CA HIS A 373 -21.66 -4.87 -0.26
C HIS A 373 -21.19 -3.49 0.20
N SER A 374 -21.47 -3.09 1.45
CA SER A 374 -21.04 -1.82 2.03
C SER A 374 -19.51 -1.62 2.02
N HIS A 375 -18.74 -2.71 2.05
CA HIS A 375 -17.28 -2.68 1.94
C HIS A 375 -16.76 -2.12 0.60
N LEU A 376 -17.57 -2.17 -0.47
CA LEU A 376 -17.20 -1.63 -1.78
C LEU A 376 -17.11 -0.10 -1.80
N THR A 377 -17.64 0.58 -0.78
CA THR A 377 -17.52 2.03 -0.61
C THR A 377 -16.06 2.49 -0.65
N LEU A 378 -15.16 1.76 0.03
CA LEU A 378 -13.75 2.11 0.15
C LEU A 378 -13.00 2.13 -1.19
N PRO A 379 -12.97 1.03 -1.98
CA PRO A 379 -12.25 1.02 -3.26
C PRO A 379 -12.83 2.01 -4.26
N TYR A 380 -14.15 2.24 -4.29
CA TYR A 380 -14.75 3.23 -5.20
C TYR A 380 -14.36 4.66 -4.84
N TYR A 381 -14.35 5.06 -3.57
CA TYR A 381 -13.83 6.38 -3.20
C TYR A 381 -12.33 6.52 -3.47
N LYS A 382 -11.52 5.48 -3.24
CA LYS A 382 -10.10 5.50 -3.61
C LYS A 382 -9.88 5.71 -5.11
N MET A 383 -10.65 5.02 -5.94
CA MET A 383 -10.59 5.18 -7.40
C MET A 383 -11.07 6.55 -7.89
N SER A 384 -11.97 7.21 -7.14
CA SER A 384 -12.43 8.57 -7.46
C SER A 384 -11.35 9.63 -7.22
N GLY A 385 -10.39 9.36 -6.34
CA GLY A 385 -9.36 10.33 -5.95
C GLY A 385 -9.87 11.50 -5.09
N LEU A 386 -11.09 11.39 -4.55
CA LEU A 386 -11.67 12.40 -3.65
C LEU A 386 -11.01 12.36 -2.27
N SER A 387 -10.88 13.53 -1.67
CA SER A 387 -10.44 13.68 -0.28
C SER A 387 -11.56 13.30 0.70
N MET A 388 -11.21 12.98 1.95
CA MET A 388 -12.20 12.66 2.98
C MET A 388 -13.16 13.84 3.23
N ALA A 389 -12.66 15.07 3.21
CA ALA A 389 -13.46 16.28 3.34
C ALA A 389 -14.45 16.44 2.18
N GLU A 390 -14.05 16.15 0.94
CA GLU A 390 -14.94 16.19 -0.23
C GLU A 390 -16.05 15.13 -0.14
N VAL A 391 -15.71 13.91 0.30
CA VAL A 391 -16.70 12.84 0.52
C VAL A 391 -17.70 13.23 1.62
N LEU A 392 -17.23 13.78 2.74
CA LEU A 392 -18.09 14.26 3.82
C LEU A 392 -18.95 15.46 3.41
N GLY A 393 -18.45 16.31 2.50
CA GLY A 393 -19.19 17.45 1.95
C GLY A 393 -20.34 17.03 1.02
N ARG A 394 -20.26 15.85 0.42
CA ARG A 394 -21.32 15.26 -0.42
C ARG A 394 -22.47 14.64 0.36
N MET A 395 -22.35 14.55 1.68
CA MET A 395 -23.37 13.95 2.55
C MET A 395 -24.41 14.98 2.97
N ASP A 396 -25.70 14.60 2.89
CA ASP A 396 -26.81 15.42 3.35
C ASP A 396 -26.92 15.34 4.87
N TRP A 397 -26.29 16.30 5.57
CA TRP A 397 -26.30 16.39 7.04
C TRP A 397 -27.63 16.87 7.64
N THR A 398 -28.62 17.22 6.81
CA THR A 398 -29.84 17.98 7.18
C THR A 398 -30.95 17.16 7.84
N VAL A 399 -30.70 15.94 8.31
CA VAL A 399 -31.71 15.18 9.06
C VAL A 399 -31.54 15.45 10.55
N GLU A 400 -32.38 16.35 11.04
CA GLU A 400 -32.60 16.65 12.46
C GLU A 400 -33.20 15.44 13.21
N ASP A 401 -32.86 15.38 14.50
CA ASP A 401 -33.47 14.60 15.59
C ASP A 401 -33.30 13.06 15.65
N GLY A 402 -32.42 12.66 16.58
CA GLY A 402 -32.71 11.62 17.56
C GLY A 402 -32.34 10.17 17.23
N LEU A 403 -32.40 9.74 15.95
CA LEU A 403 -32.20 8.33 15.57
C LEU A 403 -31.50 8.18 14.21
N GLN A 404 -30.43 8.93 13.94
CA GLN A 404 -29.56 8.68 12.79
C GLN A 404 -28.84 7.33 12.96
N LYS A 405 -29.35 6.29 12.29
CA LYS A 405 -28.55 5.09 12.01
C LYS A 405 -27.58 5.47 10.90
N TYR A 406 -26.34 5.75 11.27
CA TYR A 406 -25.27 5.93 10.30
C TYR A 406 -25.00 4.62 9.56
N GLU A 407 -24.86 4.72 8.24
CA GLU A 407 -24.75 3.55 7.37
C GLU A 407 -23.35 2.94 7.45
N LYS A 408 -23.29 1.60 7.49
CA LYS A 408 -22.05 0.86 7.73
C LYS A 408 -20.97 1.15 6.68
N GLY A 409 -21.36 1.41 5.42
CA GLY A 409 -20.42 1.70 4.33
C GLY A 409 -19.63 2.99 4.55
N LEU A 410 -20.31 4.06 4.99
CA LEU A 410 -19.67 5.34 5.27
C LEU A 410 -18.72 5.24 6.48
N ILE A 411 -19.17 4.59 7.56
CA ILE A 411 -18.34 4.34 8.75
C ILE A 411 -17.10 3.52 8.38
N PHE A 412 -17.28 2.47 7.56
CA PHE A 412 -16.18 1.63 7.10
C PHE A 412 -15.15 2.46 6.31
N TYR A 413 -15.58 3.31 5.38
CA TYR A 413 -14.67 4.18 4.62
C TYR A 413 -13.92 5.16 5.52
N ILE A 414 -14.62 5.88 6.40
CA ILE A 414 -13.99 6.88 7.27
C ILE A 414 -13.00 6.21 8.22
N ASN A 415 -13.37 5.05 8.79
CA ASN A 415 -12.49 4.32 9.69
C ASN A 415 -11.18 3.95 8.98
N HIS A 416 -11.25 3.33 7.80
CA HIS A 416 -10.06 2.96 7.03
C HIS A 416 -9.23 4.18 6.63
N SER A 417 -9.88 5.26 6.19
CA SER A 417 -9.20 6.49 5.77
C SER A 417 -8.47 7.18 6.95
N LEU A 418 -9.04 7.15 8.16
CA LEU A 418 -8.40 7.67 9.37
C LEU A 418 -7.23 6.82 9.87
N TYR A 419 -7.20 5.52 9.54
CA TYR A 419 -6.08 4.62 9.84
C TYR A 419 -4.94 4.72 8.83
N GLU A 420 -5.22 5.12 7.59
CA GLU A 420 -4.22 5.28 6.53
C GLU A 420 -3.26 6.47 6.74
N ASN A 421 -3.43 7.25 7.84
CA ASN A 421 -2.59 8.40 8.20
C ASN A 421 -2.41 9.38 7.04
N LEU A 422 -3.49 9.69 6.33
CA LEU A 422 -3.49 10.69 5.27
C LEU A 422 -3.10 12.05 5.88
N ASP A 423 -2.24 12.83 5.20
CA ASP A 423 -1.84 14.19 5.59
C ASP A 423 -3.00 15.22 5.51
N GLU A 424 -4.24 14.76 5.31
CA GLU A 424 -5.45 15.57 5.21
C GLU A 424 -5.95 15.96 6.61
N GLU A 425 -6.07 17.26 6.87
CA GLU A 425 -6.65 17.82 8.11
C GLU A 425 -8.12 18.22 7.86
N LEU A 426 -9.06 17.67 8.65
CA LEU A 426 -10.47 18.03 8.56
C LEU A 426 -10.74 19.42 9.18
N SER A 427 -11.80 20.10 8.73
CA SER A 427 -12.30 21.31 9.40
C SER A 427 -12.92 20.98 10.76
N GLU A 428 -13.01 21.96 11.66
CA GLU A 428 -13.60 21.78 13.01
C GLU A 428 -15.03 21.21 12.94
N GLU A 429 -15.85 21.70 12.00
CA GLU A 429 -17.23 21.25 11.79
C GLU A 429 -17.32 19.80 11.33
N LEU A 430 -16.49 19.41 10.35
CA LEU A 430 -16.46 18.03 9.84
C LEU A 430 -15.92 17.07 10.88
N ALA A 431 -14.87 17.46 11.61
CA ALA A 431 -14.32 16.66 12.71
C ALA A 431 -15.37 16.42 13.81
N ALA A 432 -16.13 17.44 14.21
CA ALA A 432 -17.20 17.29 15.19
C ALA A 432 -18.27 16.28 14.73
N LYS A 433 -18.68 16.35 13.45
CA LYS A 433 -19.64 15.42 12.83
C LYS A 433 -19.12 13.99 12.78
N VAL A 434 -17.85 13.78 12.42
CA VAL A 434 -17.22 12.44 12.42
C VAL A 434 -17.22 11.84 13.82
N VAL A 435 -16.86 12.60 14.87
CA VAL A 435 -16.89 12.09 16.24
C VAL A 435 -18.31 11.76 16.69
N GLN A 436 -19.29 12.61 16.37
CA GLN A 436 -20.70 12.32 16.64
C GLN A 436 -21.14 11.01 15.98
N MET A 437 -20.75 10.81 14.73
CA MET A 437 -21.07 9.60 13.96
C MET A 437 -20.57 8.34 14.64
N PHE A 438 -19.29 8.32 15.02
CA PHE A 438 -18.69 7.16 15.68
C PHE A 438 -19.17 6.99 17.12
N TYR A 439 -19.51 8.06 17.84
CA TYR A 439 -20.10 7.93 19.17
C TYR A 439 -21.43 7.17 19.13
N VAL A 440 -22.25 7.39 18.09
CA VAL A 440 -23.54 6.69 17.92
C VAL A 440 -23.34 5.28 17.37
N ALA A 441 -22.49 5.11 16.36
CA ALA A 441 -22.35 3.83 15.66
C ALA A 441 -21.39 2.85 16.32
N GLU A 442 -20.17 3.30 16.66
CA GLU A 442 -19.10 2.47 17.22
C GLU A 442 -18.36 3.22 18.35
N PRO A 443 -18.98 3.41 19.53
CA PRO A 443 -18.43 4.24 20.60
C PRO A 443 -17.01 3.83 21.06
N LYS A 444 -16.64 2.55 20.89
CA LYS A 444 -15.31 2.02 21.22
C LYS A 444 -14.19 2.57 20.34
N GLN A 445 -14.49 3.03 19.13
CA GLN A 445 -13.50 3.56 18.18
C GLN A 445 -13.24 5.05 18.37
N VAL A 446 -14.10 5.77 19.11
CA VAL A 446 -13.97 7.22 19.32
C VAL A 446 -12.57 7.63 19.83
N PRO A 447 -11.96 6.94 20.82
CA PRO A 447 -10.62 7.30 21.25
C PRO A 447 -9.57 7.14 20.14
N HIS A 448 -9.64 6.07 19.35
CA HIS A 448 -8.73 5.82 18.22
C HIS A 448 -8.84 6.91 17.15
N ILE A 449 -10.05 7.39 16.90
CA ILE A 449 -10.33 8.43 15.90
C ILE A 449 -9.79 9.77 16.35
N LEU A 450 -10.01 10.15 17.61
CA LEU A 450 -9.50 11.41 18.17
C LEU A 450 -7.96 11.50 18.13
N CYS A 451 -7.27 10.36 18.08
CA CYS A 451 -5.82 10.29 17.96
C CYS A 451 -5.32 10.40 16.50
N SER A 452 -6.21 10.31 15.51
CA SER A 452 -5.85 10.42 14.09
C SER A 452 -5.37 11.85 13.75
N PRO A 453 -4.32 12.00 12.92
CA PRO A 453 -3.83 13.32 12.50
C PRO A 453 -4.91 14.16 11.81
N SER A 454 -5.83 13.52 11.07
CA SER A 454 -6.94 14.21 10.39
C SER A 454 -7.90 14.92 11.33
N MET A 455 -7.94 14.53 12.61
CA MET A 455 -8.82 15.09 13.64
C MET A 455 -8.17 16.22 14.44
N LYS A 456 -7.01 16.72 14.03
CA LYS A 456 -6.23 17.73 14.77
C LYS A 456 -7.02 19.01 15.10
N ASN A 457 -7.89 19.46 14.20
CA ASN A 457 -8.66 20.70 14.34
C ASN A 457 -9.96 20.55 15.13
N ILE A 458 -10.21 19.40 15.76
CA ILE A 458 -11.39 19.23 16.61
C ILE A 458 -11.30 20.13 17.84
N ASN A 459 -12.43 20.76 18.19
CA ASN A 459 -12.55 21.50 19.43
C ASN A 459 -12.29 20.58 20.64
N PRO A 460 -11.28 20.87 21.49
CA PRO A 460 -10.97 20.04 22.65
C PRO A 460 -12.14 19.89 23.64
N LEU A 461 -12.99 20.91 23.79
CA LEU A 461 -14.17 20.84 24.66
C LEU A 461 -15.20 19.83 24.13
N THR A 462 -15.44 19.83 22.82
CA THR A 462 -16.34 18.89 22.16
C THR A 462 -15.81 17.47 22.29
N ALA A 463 -14.52 17.25 22.00
CA ALA A 463 -13.87 15.95 22.18
C ALA A 463 -13.99 15.43 23.62
N MET A 464 -13.71 16.28 24.61
CA MET A 464 -13.84 15.93 26.02
C MET A 464 -15.29 15.58 26.40
N SER A 465 -16.28 16.30 25.86
CA SER A 465 -17.70 16.03 26.14
C SER A 465 -18.11 14.62 25.70
N TYR A 466 -17.65 14.16 24.53
CA TYR A 466 -17.92 12.81 24.04
C TYR A 466 -17.17 11.75 24.85
N LEU A 467 -15.91 12.01 25.23
CA LEU A 467 -15.15 11.12 26.10
C LEU A 467 -15.79 10.93 27.48
N ARG A 468 -16.35 11.99 28.09
CA ARG A 468 -17.11 11.89 29.35
C ARG A 468 -18.40 11.10 29.19
N LYS A 469 -19.09 11.24 28.05
CA LYS A 469 -20.29 10.45 27.75
C LYS A 469 -19.99 8.95 27.64
N LEU A 470 -18.81 8.57 27.14
CA LEU A 470 -18.40 7.16 27.05
C LEU A 470 -18.29 6.47 28.42
N ASP A 471 -17.75 7.18 29.42
CA ASP A 471 -17.70 6.68 30.79
C ASP A 471 -19.10 6.42 31.37
N THR A 472 -20.01 7.38 31.17
CA THR A 472 -21.39 7.27 31.68
C THR A 472 -22.15 6.10 31.04
N SER A 473 -21.76 5.68 29.84
CA SER A 473 -22.27 4.50 29.15
C SER A 473 -21.55 3.19 29.49
N GLY A 474 -20.62 3.19 30.45
CA GLY A 474 -19.92 1.99 30.94
C GLY A 474 -18.69 1.58 30.11
N PHE A 475 -18.24 2.40 29.17
CA PHE A 475 -17.03 2.16 28.37
C PHE A 475 -15.78 2.78 29.02
N SER A 476 -15.48 2.42 30.28
CA SER A 476 -14.22 2.83 30.92
C SER A 476 -13.08 1.96 30.42
N SER A 477 -12.30 2.45 29.46
CA SER A 477 -11.08 1.78 28.97
C SER A 477 -9.85 2.64 29.27
N ILE A 478 -8.69 1.99 29.38
CA ILE A 478 -7.39 2.68 29.54
C ILE A 478 -7.19 3.71 28.40
N LEU A 479 -7.66 3.37 27.21
CA LEU A 479 -7.57 4.24 26.05
C LEU A 479 -8.42 5.51 26.20
N VAL A 480 -9.62 5.41 26.78
CA VAL A 480 -10.46 6.58 27.09
C VAL A 480 -9.74 7.49 28.10
N THR A 481 -9.15 6.93 29.15
CA THR A 481 -8.34 7.68 30.13
C THR A 481 -7.15 8.40 29.49
N LEU A 482 -6.35 7.70 28.68
CA LEU A 482 -5.20 8.30 28.00
C LEU A 482 -5.62 9.39 27.00
N THR A 483 -6.70 9.17 26.26
CA THR A 483 -7.20 10.15 25.30
C THR A 483 -7.75 11.39 26.01
N LYS A 484 -8.41 11.23 27.17
CA LYS A 484 -8.79 12.38 28.01
C LYS A 484 -7.59 13.13 28.54
N ALA A 485 -6.54 12.44 29.01
CA ALA A 485 -5.31 13.08 29.45
C ALA A 485 -4.65 13.88 28.32
N ALA A 486 -4.65 13.35 27.09
CA ALA A 486 -4.17 14.04 25.90
C ALA A 486 -5.03 15.28 25.54
N VAL A 487 -6.36 15.15 25.56
CA VAL A 487 -7.28 16.27 25.28
C VAL A 487 -7.23 17.33 26.37
N ALA A 488 -7.05 16.95 27.64
CA ALA A 488 -6.90 17.88 28.77
C ALA A 488 -5.65 18.75 28.62
N LEU A 489 -4.54 18.19 28.11
CA LEU A 489 -3.34 18.98 27.77
C LEU A 489 -3.64 20.03 26.72
N LYS A 490 -4.33 19.65 25.63
CA LYS A 490 -4.75 20.59 24.58
C LYS A 490 -5.66 21.71 25.10
N MET A 491 -6.42 21.44 26.16
CA MET A 491 -7.25 22.43 26.85
C MET A 491 -6.48 23.33 27.83
N GLY A 492 -5.23 22.99 28.16
CA GLY A 492 -4.47 23.62 29.24
C GLY A 492 -4.92 23.22 30.66
N ASP A 493 -5.75 22.19 30.80
CA ASP A 493 -6.25 21.70 32.10
C ASP A 493 -5.30 20.63 32.68
N LEU A 494 -4.26 21.09 33.36
CA LEU A 494 -3.22 20.24 33.95
C LEU A 494 -3.75 19.41 35.13
N ASP A 495 -4.76 19.89 35.85
CA ASP A 495 -5.35 19.18 36.99
C ASP A 495 -6.15 17.97 36.52
N MET A 496 -6.95 18.14 35.46
CA MET A 496 -7.67 17.02 34.84
C MET A 496 -6.70 15.99 34.26
N HIS A 497 -5.65 16.43 33.56
CA HIS A 497 -4.59 15.51 33.09
C HIS A 497 -4.00 14.71 34.25
N ARG A 498 -3.61 15.38 35.35
CA ARG A 498 -2.97 14.72 36.50
C ARG A 498 -3.91 13.69 37.15
N ASN A 499 -5.21 13.98 37.22
CA ASN A 499 -6.19 13.06 37.79
C ASN A 499 -6.36 11.81 36.91
N GLU A 500 -6.45 11.98 35.59
CA GLU A 500 -6.53 10.86 34.65
C GLU A 500 -5.25 10.01 34.65
N MET A 501 -4.07 10.64 34.69
CA MET A 501 -2.77 9.92 34.77
C MET A 501 -2.52 9.22 36.11
N LYS A 502 -3.29 9.51 37.18
CA LYS A 502 -3.22 8.79 38.46
C LYS A 502 -4.19 7.61 38.56
N SER A 503 -5.12 7.49 37.61
CA SER A 503 -6.21 6.52 37.69
C SER A 503 -5.77 5.07 37.49
N HIS A 504 -4.65 4.84 36.80
CA HIS A 504 -4.13 3.51 36.48
C HIS A 504 -2.63 3.41 36.78
N SER A 505 -2.11 2.17 36.84
CA SER A 505 -0.68 1.94 36.98
C SER A 505 0.08 2.19 35.67
N GLU A 506 1.36 2.52 35.76
CA GLU A 506 2.23 2.76 34.61
C GLU A 506 2.20 1.64 33.56
N MET A 507 2.25 0.37 34.00
CA MET A 507 2.19 -0.77 33.09
C MET A 507 0.87 -0.83 32.29
N LYS A 508 -0.25 -0.40 32.88
CA LYS A 508 -1.52 -0.31 32.14
C LYS A 508 -1.47 0.80 31.10
N PHE A 509 -0.83 1.94 31.39
CA PHE A 509 -0.64 3.00 30.40
C PHE A 509 0.25 2.56 29.25
N VAL A 510 1.33 1.81 29.51
CA VAL A 510 2.16 1.20 28.45
C VAL A 510 1.30 0.33 27.52
N CYS A 511 0.44 -0.53 28.07
CA CYS A 511 -0.51 -1.30 27.27
C CYS A 511 -1.47 -0.41 26.46
N GLY A 512 -1.93 0.71 27.04
CA GLY A 512 -2.77 1.69 26.35
C GLY A 512 -2.07 2.34 25.15
N PHE A 513 -0.80 2.72 25.31
CA PHE A 513 0.00 3.24 24.20
C PHE A 513 0.28 2.17 23.13
N ILE A 514 0.43 0.90 23.50
CA ILE A 514 0.55 -0.21 22.53
C ILE A 514 -0.73 -0.36 21.69
N LEU A 515 -1.90 -0.19 22.31
CA LEU A 515 -3.19 -0.25 21.62
C LEU A 515 -3.38 0.95 20.67
N GLU A 516 -2.91 2.13 21.04
CA GLU A 516 -2.98 3.33 20.19
C GLU A 516 -1.65 4.12 20.20
N PRO A 517 -0.72 3.77 19.30
CA PRO A 517 0.58 4.44 19.20
C PRO A 517 0.47 5.92 18.83
N ARG A 518 -0.63 6.34 18.19
CA ARG A 518 -0.85 7.73 17.72
C ARG A 518 -0.98 8.75 18.84
N LEU A 519 -1.16 8.29 20.08
CA LEU A 519 -1.11 9.13 21.27
C LEU A 519 0.30 9.69 21.53
N LEU A 520 1.35 8.96 21.16
CA LEU A 520 2.75 9.38 21.35
C LEU A 520 3.42 9.79 20.03
N ILE A 521 3.11 9.09 18.93
CA ILE A 521 3.82 9.19 17.67
C ILE A 521 2.85 9.49 16.53
N GLN A 522 3.08 10.57 15.78
CA GLN A 522 2.37 10.84 14.54
C GLN A 522 3.34 10.75 13.36
N GLN A 523 2.92 10.13 12.26
CA GLN A 523 3.69 10.14 11.01
C GLN A 523 3.17 11.27 10.12
N LYS A 524 4.07 12.13 9.65
CA LYS A 524 3.76 13.21 8.70
C LYS A 524 4.75 13.16 7.55
N LYS A 525 4.27 12.99 6.31
CA LYS A 525 5.13 12.83 5.12
C LYS A 525 6.24 11.76 5.27
N GLY A 526 5.95 10.67 5.98
CA GLY A 526 6.92 9.60 6.26
C GLY A 526 7.95 9.90 7.36
N GLN A 527 7.88 11.06 8.02
CA GLN A 527 8.70 11.40 9.18
C GLN A 527 7.93 11.22 10.48
N ILE A 528 8.62 10.78 11.53
CA ILE A 528 8.05 10.62 12.87
C ILE A 528 8.08 11.94 13.62
N VAL A 529 6.91 12.39 14.05
CA VAL A 529 6.71 13.61 14.84
C VAL A 529 6.13 13.23 16.21
N PRO A 530 6.76 13.66 17.31
CA PRO A 530 6.24 13.43 18.65
C PRO A 530 4.99 14.29 18.89
N THR A 531 4.03 13.74 19.64
CA THR A 531 2.82 14.48 20.05
C THR A 531 3.09 15.43 21.22
N GLU A 532 2.16 16.36 21.46
CA GLU A 532 2.17 17.22 22.65
C GLU A 532 2.17 16.41 23.97
N LEU A 533 1.47 15.26 23.98
CA LEU A 533 1.50 14.35 25.12
C LEU A 533 2.91 13.77 25.32
N ALA A 534 3.62 13.38 24.26
CA ALA A 534 4.99 12.90 24.36
C ALA A 534 5.95 13.98 24.89
N LEU A 535 5.80 15.23 24.42
CA LEU A 535 6.57 16.37 24.92
C LEU A 535 6.31 16.64 26.41
N TYR A 536 5.05 16.54 26.85
CA TYR A 536 4.72 16.71 28.27
C TYR A 536 5.22 15.55 29.15
N LEU A 537 5.14 14.31 28.64
CA LEU A 537 5.65 13.12 29.34
C LEU A 537 7.18 13.15 29.48
N LYS A 538 7.90 13.70 28.51
CA LYS A 538 9.35 13.91 28.61
C LYS A 538 9.72 14.70 29.86
N GLU A 539 9.01 15.78 30.16
CA GLU A 539 9.31 16.67 31.29
C GLU A 539 8.77 16.13 32.63
N THR A 540 7.66 15.40 32.61
CA THR A 540 6.97 14.97 33.84
C THR A 540 7.24 13.52 34.26
N GLN A 541 7.29 12.60 33.30
CA GLN A 541 7.40 11.15 33.51
C GLN A 541 8.26 10.48 32.41
N PRO A 542 9.56 10.82 32.31
CA PRO A 542 10.45 10.28 31.26
C PRO A 542 10.54 8.75 31.28
N GLY A 543 10.48 8.13 32.46
CA GLY A 543 10.48 6.67 32.61
C GLY A 543 9.28 5.98 31.95
N LEU A 544 8.07 6.55 32.08
CA LEU A 544 6.88 6.02 31.42
C LEU A 544 6.99 6.14 29.90
N LEU A 545 7.55 7.26 29.40
CA LEU A 545 7.73 7.48 27.98
C LEU A 545 8.69 6.44 27.38
N VAL A 546 9.86 6.22 28.00
CA VAL A 546 10.83 5.21 27.57
C VAL A 546 10.22 3.80 27.58
N ALA A 547 9.53 3.44 28.66
CA ALA A 547 8.85 2.15 28.76
C ALA A 547 7.76 1.97 27.69
N SER A 548 7.06 3.04 27.33
CA SER A 548 6.00 3.02 26.31
C SER A 548 6.56 2.83 24.90
N VAL A 549 7.63 3.55 24.53
CA VAL A 549 8.29 3.37 23.22
C VAL A 549 8.93 1.99 23.10
N LEU A 550 9.53 1.47 24.18
CA LEU A 550 10.03 0.10 24.23
C LEU A 550 8.91 -0.94 24.06
N GLY A 551 7.75 -0.70 24.69
CA GLY A 551 6.54 -1.51 24.51
C GLY A 551 6.05 -1.51 23.06
N LEU A 552 6.07 -0.35 22.39
CA LEU A 552 5.73 -0.23 20.97
C LEU A 552 6.68 -1.01 20.07
N GLN A 553 7.98 -0.91 20.34
CA GLN A 553 9.01 -1.61 19.56
C GLN A 553 8.87 -3.13 19.69
N LYS A 554 8.64 -3.65 20.90
CA LYS A 554 8.40 -5.09 21.15
C LYS A 554 7.18 -5.64 20.42
N ASN A 555 6.20 -4.79 20.12
CA ASN A 555 4.95 -5.18 19.43
C ASN A 555 4.97 -4.82 17.93
N ASN A 556 6.13 -4.56 17.34
CA ASN A 556 6.30 -4.19 15.92
C ASN A 556 5.45 -2.99 15.50
N LYS A 557 5.21 -2.02 16.40
CA LYS A 557 4.49 -0.78 16.10
C LYS A 557 5.41 0.36 15.67
N ILE A 558 6.71 0.25 15.98
CA ILE A 558 7.76 1.18 15.59
C ILE A 558 9.03 0.40 15.25
N GLY A 559 9.72 0.77 14.19
CA GLY A 559 11.04 0.24 13.86
C GLY A 559 12.12 0.68 14.85
N ILE A 560 13.30 0.04 14.79
CA ILE A 560 14.43 0.37 15.68
C ILE A 560 14.99 1.76 15.36
N GLU A 561 15.28 2.01 14.08
CA GLU A 561 15.79 3.30 13.59
C GLU A 561 14.74 4.42 13.73
N GLU A 562 13.47 4.06 13.58
CA GLU A 562 12.32 4.94 13.80
C GLU A 562 12.24 5.40 15.28
N ALA A 563 12.51 4.50 16.23
CA ALA A 563 12.54 4.82 17.65
C ALA A 563 13.74 5.73 18.01
N ASP A 564 14.92 5.48 17.45
CA ASP A 564 16.09 6.36 17.61
C ASP A 564 15.77 7.77 17.07
N SER A 565 15.13 7.83 15.89
CA SER A 565 14.70 9.10 15.26
C SER A 565 13.66 9.84 16.10
N PHE A 566 12.70 9.12 16.70
CA PHE A 566 11.70 9.70 17.60
C PHE A 566 12.34 10.47 18.77
N PHE A 567 13.29 9.87 19.49
CA PHE A 567 13.93 10.53 20.62
C PHE A 567 14.83 11.70 20.21
N LYS A 568 15.49 11.62 19.04
CA LYS A 568 16.26 12.74 18.47
C LYS A 568 15.35 13.93 18.18
N VAL A 569 14.23 13.71 17.49
CA VAL A 569 13.24 14.77 17.18
C VAL A 569 12.61 15.33 18.46
N LEU A 570 12.25 14.48 19.42
CA LEU A 570 11.65 14.90 20.70
C LEU A 570 12.57 15.79 21.55
N CYS A 571 13.88 15.58 21.46
CA CYS A 571 14.85 16.37 22.21
C CYS A 571 15.35 17.60 21.46
N ALA A 572 15.04 17.74 20.17
CA ALA A 572 15.36 18.89 19.32
C ALA A 572 16.81 19.39 19.49
N LYS A 573 17.79 18.48 19.33
CA LYS A 573 19.22 18.81 19.37
C LYS A 573 19.84 18.68 17.98
N ASP A 574 20.94 19.40 17.75
CA ASP A 574 21.76 19.29 16.53
C ASP A 574 22.06 17.82 16.20
N GLU A 575 22.18 17.47 14.91
CA GLU A 575 22.32 16.07 14.44
C GLU A 575 23.42 15.28 15.15
N ASP A 576 24.43 15.97 15.69
CA ASP A 576 25.60 15.38 16.33
C ASP A 576 25.45 15.10 17.84
N THR A 577 24.40 15.59 18.52
CA THR A 577 24.26 15.43 19.99
C THR A 577 23.21 14.40 20.36
N ILE A 578 23.65 13.28 20.95
CA ILE A 578 22.77 12.20 21.43
C ILE A 578 22.13 12.58 22.79
N PRO A 579 20.80 12.71 22.86
CA PRO A 579 20.11 13.06 24.10
C PRO A 579 20.19 11.96 25.17
N GLN A 580 20.17 12.35 26.46
CA GLN A 580 20.18 11.37 27.56
C GLN A 580 19.00 10.39 27.50
N LEU A 581 17.80 10.85 27.13
CA LEU A 581 16.62 9.99 27.07
C LEU A 581 16.74 8.86 26.02
N LEU A 582 17.53 9.08 24.96
CA LEU A 582 17.85 8.05 23.97
C LEU A 582 18.82 7.01 24.54
N VAL A 583 19.79 7.45 25.36
CA VAL A 583 20.68 6.54 26.12
C VAL A 583 19.87 5.70 27.10
N ASP A 584 18.95 6.31 27.85
CA ASP A 584 18.08 5.58 28.77
C ASP A 584 17.18 4.56 28.03
N PHE A 585 16.78 4.87 26.80
CA PHE A 585 16.05 3.93 25.94
C PHE A 585 16.91 2.76 25.49
N TRP A 586 18.16 2.98 25.05
CA TRP A 586 19.10 1.91 24.73
C TRP A 586 19.41 1.02 25.94
N GLU A 587 19.59 1.62 27.13
CA GLU A 587 19.74 0.88 28.38
C GLU A 587 18.50 0.00 28.65
N ALA A 588 17.30 0.56 28.50
CA ALA A 588 16.05 -0.16 28.69
C ALA A 588 15.86 -1.30 27.67
N GLN A 589 16.32 -1.13 26.43
CA GLN A 589 16.32 -2.17 25.39
C GLN A 589 17.19 -3.38 25.78
N ILE A 590 18.37 -3.14 26.33
CA ILE A 590 19.29 -4.21 26.78
C ILE A 590 18.66 -4.98 27.95
N VAL A 591 18.12 -4.26 28.94
CA VAL A 591 17.44 -4.87 30.09
C VAL A 591 16.25 -5.72 29.64
N ALA A 592 15.57 -5.28 28.59
CA ALA A 592 14.42 -5.97 28.03
C ALA A 592 14.74 -7.21 27.17
N CYS A 593 16.01 -7.53 26.94
CA CYS A 593 16.53 -8.67 26.17
C CYS A 593 15.87 -8.85 24.79
N LEU A 594 16.14 -7.90 23.86
CA LEU A 594 15.82 -8.05 22.43
C LEU A 594 16.66 -9.18 21.78
N PRO A 595 16.22 -9.79 20.66
CA PRO A 595 16.93 -10.91 20.03
C PRO A 595 18.41 -10.59 19.69
N ASP A 596 19.27 -11.58 19.89
CA ASP A 596 20.76 -11.47 19.96
C ASP A 596 21.42 -10.72 18.78
N VAL A 597 20.78 -10.67 17.61
CA VAL A 597 21.36 -10.09 16.39
C VAL A 597 21.64 -8.58 16.52
N LEU A 598 20.91 -7.87 17.39
CA LEU A 598 21.01 -6.42 17.56
C LEU A 598 21.74 -6.00 18.85
N LEU A 599 22.09 -6.97 19.69
CA LEU A 599 22.65 -6.70 21.02
C LEU A 599 24.05 -6.07 20.93
N GLN A 600 24.89 -6.55 20.00
CA GLN A 600 26.24 -6.00 19.78
C GLN A 600 26.20 -4.57 19.23
N GLU A 601 25.22 -4.24 18.38
CA GLU A 601 25.05 -2.87 17.87
C GLU A 601 24.62 -1.90 19.00
N LEU A 602 23.73 -2.33 19.89
CA LEU A 602 23.31 -1.53 21.05
C LEU A 602 24.47 -1.30 22.02
N PHE A 603 25.23 -2.35 22.30
CA PHE A 603 26.48 -2.29 23.07
C PHE A 603 27.46 -1.30 22.47
N PHE A 604 27.62 -1.32 21.15
CA PHE A 604 28.47 -0.40 20.42
C PHE A 604 27.99 1.07 20.55
N LYS A 605 26.69 1.33 20.36
CA LYS A 605 26.08 2.67 20.49
C LYS A 605 26.28 3.25 21.90
N LEU A 606 25.98 2.48 22.94
CA LEU A 606 26.13 2.92 24.33
C LEU A 606 27.59 3.19 24.70
N THR A 607 28.49 2.27 24.32
CA THR A 607 29.91 2.39 24.65
C THR A 607 30.52 3.61 23.99
N SER A 608 30.24 3.81 22.70
CA SER A 608 30.69 4.99 21.96
C SER A 608 30.23 6.28 22.62
N GLN A 609 28.97 6.31 23.10
CA GLN A 609 28.41 7.49 23.75
C GLN A 609 29.02 7.76 25.14
N TYR A 610 29.20 6.73 25.98
CA TYR A 610 29.87 6.88 27.27
C TYR A 610 31.32 7.33 27.10
N ILE A 611 32.08 6.71 26.18
CA ILE A 611 33.45 7.09 25.85
C ILE A 611 33.52 8.55 25.39
N TRP A 612 32.64 8.94 24.48
CA TRP A 612 32.61 10.31 23.96
C TRP A 612 32.37 11.33 25.07
N ARG A 613 31.38 11.11 25.95
CA ARG A 613 31.11 11.98 27.11
C ARG A 613 32.27 12.05 28.08
N LEU A 614 32.89 10.90 28.39
CA LEU A 614 34.06 10.82 29.26
C LEU A 614 35.27 11.58 28.67
N SER A 615 35.51 11.46 27.35
CA SER A 615 36.60 12.14 26.65
C SER A 615 36.42 13.66 26.60
N LYS A 616 35.18 14.14 26.45
CA LYS A 616 34.82 15.57 26.39
C LYS A 616 34.51 16.18 27.75
N ARG A 617 34.45 15.37 28.81
CA ARG A 617 33.98 15.76 30.17
C ARG A 617 32.61 16.44 30.13
N GLN A 618 31.71 15.92 29.32
CA GLN A 618 30.35 16.45 29.18
C GLN A 618 29.38 15.68 30.08
N SER A 619 28.61 16.39 30.89
CA SER A 619 27.56 15.79 31.71
C SER A 619 26.33 15.43 30.87
N PRO A 620 25.55 14.42 31.29
CA PRO A 620 24.22 14.16 30.74
C PRO A 620 23.34 15.41 30.78
N ASP A 621 22.49 15.56 29.76
CA ASP A 621 21.59 16.72 29.64
C ASP A 621 20.44 16.71 30.65
N THR A 622 20.03 15.52 31.06
CA THR A 622 19.01 15.26 32.09
C THR A 622 19.52 14.20 33.05
N THR A 623 18.90 14.06 34.21
CA THR A 623 19.23 12.99 35.15
C THR A 623 18.94 11.63 34.51
N PRO A 624 19.92 10.70 34.45
CA PRO A 624 19.71 9.36 33.93
C PRO A 624 18.59 8.62 34.68
N LEU A 625 17.82 7.79 33.97
CA LEU A 625 16.69 7.08 34.56
C LEU A 625 17.10 5.93 35.48
N ARG A 626 18.27 5.33 35.24
CA ARG A 626 18.82 4.21 36.00
C ARG A 626 20.26 4.49 36.36
N THR A 627 20.63 4.05 37.56
CA THR A 627 22.01 4.04 38.02
C THR A 627 22.75 2.79 37.53
N SER A 628 24.08 2.76 37.65
CA SER A 628 24.87 1.55 37.37
C SER A 628 24.43 0.38 38.25
N GLU A 629 24.05 0.62 39.52
CA GLU A 629 23.57 -0.42 40.42
C GLU A 629 22.22 -0.99 39.96
N ASP A 630 21.31 -0.12 39.50
CA ASP A 630 20.01 -0.55 38.96
C ASP A 630 20.19 -1.44 37.71
N LEU A 631 21.14 -1.10 36.84
CA LEU A 631 21.42 -1.86 35.62
C LEU A 631 22.04 -3.23 35.93
N ILE A 632 23.00 -3.29 36.86
CA ILE A 632 23.61 -4.55 37.34
C ILE A 632 22.54 -5.47 37.94
N ASN A 633 21.64 -4.91 38.75
CA ASN A 633 20.59 -5.70 39.39
C ASN A 633 19.50 -6.15 38.40
N ALA A 634 19.28 -5.38 37.32
CA ALA A 634 18.19 -5.63 36.38
C ALA A 634 18.57 -6.53 35.19
N CYS A 635 19.85 -6.65 34.83
CA CYS A 635 20.25 -7.38 33.61
C CYS A 635 21.61 -8.07 33.75
N SER A 636 21.68 -9.34 33.34
CA SER A 636 22.91 -10.17 33.40
C SER A 636 24.01 -9.73 32.43
N HIS A 637 23.71 -8.84 31.49
CA HIS A 637 24.71 -8.25 30.60
C HIS A 637 25.56 -7.18 31.29
N TYR A 638 25.11 -6.64 32.42
CA TYR A 638 25.87 -5.72 33.26
C TYR A 638 26.55 -6.49 34.38
N GLY A 639 27.89 -6.51 34.36
CA GLY A 639 28.69 -7.22 35.34
C GLY A 639 28.94 -6.40 36.61
N LEU A 640 29.20 -7.10 37.72
CA LEU A 640 29.71 -6.47 38.93
C LEU A 640 31.09 -5.88 38.67
N ILE A 641 31.28 -4.62 39.06
CA ILE A 641 32.57 -3.94 38.95
C ILE A 641 33.56 -4.60 39.92
N TYR A 642 34.75 -4.94 39.43
CA TYR A 642 35.73 -5.61 40.27
C TYR A 642 36.25 -4.70 41.39
N PRO A 643 36.46 -5.21 42.61
CA PRO A 643 36.89 -4.40 43.76
C PRO A 643 38.18 -3.59 43.53
N TRP A 644 39.11 -4.12 42.73
CA TRP A 644 40.39 -3.44 42.43
C TRP A 644 40.20 -2.19 41.54
N VAL A 645 39.11 -2.10 40.79
CA VAL A 645 38.78 -0.92 39.96
C VAL A 645 38.43 0.28 40.84
N HIS A 646 37.77 0.07 41.97
CA HIS A 646 37.48 1.15 42.93
C HIS A 646 38.75 1.74 43.53
N VAL A 647 39.82 0.94 43.69
CA VAL A 647 41.12 1.42 44.15
C VAL A 647 41.72 2.40 43.13
N LEU A 648 41.60 2.13 41.82
CA LEU A 648 42.05 3.05 40.77
C LEU A 648 41.33 4.40 40.87
N ILE A 649 40.01 4.39 41.04
CA ILE A 649 39.16 5.60 41.05
C ILE A 649 39.34 6.42 42.34
N SER A 650 39.58 5.76 43.49
CA SER A 650 39.73 6.44 44.79
C SER A 650 40.95 7.38 44.90
N SER A 651 41.88 7.32 43.94
CA SER A 651 43.03 8.22 43.86
C SER A 651 42.69 9.61 43.32
N ASP A 652 41.48 9.81 42.75
CA ASP A 652 41.05 11.07 42.16
C ASP A 652 40.24 11.94 43.15
N SER A 653 40.90 12.94 43.74
CA SER A 653 40.29 13.83 44.75
C SER A 653 39.30 14.88 44.20
N LEU A 654 39.08 14.90 42.88
CA LEU A 654 38.32 15.96 42.17
C LEU A 654 37.13 15.45 41.32
N ALA A 655 36.69 14.20 41.52
CA ALA A 655 35.66 13.61 40.66
C ALA A 655 34.28 14.28 40.84
N ASP A 656 33.77 14.86 39.75
CA ASP A 656 32.39 15.36 39.64
C ASP A 656 31.41 14.17 39.69
N LYS A 657 30.35 14.24 40.50
CA LYS A 657 29.44 13.11 40.77
C LYS A 657 28.74 12.56 39.53
N ASN A 658 28.57 13.38 38.49
CA ASN A 658 27.92 12.96 37.25
C ASN A 658 28.90 12.25 36.29
N TYR A 659 30.20 12.49 36.43
CA TYR A 659 31.25 11.85 35.66
C TYR A 659 31.49 10.40 36.11
N THR A 660 31.29 10.12 37.40
CA THR A 660 31.48 8.78 37.98
C THR A 660 30.42 7.78 37.53
N GLU A 661 29.23 8.24 37.18
CA GLU A 661 28.09 7.37 36.81
C GLU A 661 28.24 6.79 35.39
N ASP A 662 28.58 7.63 34.40
CA ASP A 662 28.83 7.13 33.02
C ASP A 662 30.06 6.19 33.00
N LEU A 663 31.05 6.44 33.86
CA LEU A 663 32.21 5.56 34.04
C LEU A 663 31.82 4.21 34.67
N SER A 664 31.02 4.21 35.75
CA SER A 664 30.59 2.96 36.40
C SER A 664 29.69 2.13 35.49
N LYS A 665 28.82 2.77 34.69
CA LYS A 665 28.01 2.10 33.66
C LYS A 665 28.89 1.44 32.60
N LEU A 666 29.90 2.14 32.08
CA LEU A 666 30.83 1.60 31.10
C LEU A 666 31.65 0.43 31.66
N GLN A 667 32.18 0.57 32.88
CA GLN A 667 32.94 -0.49 33.56
C GLN A 667 32.08 -1.74 33.79
N SER A 668 30.83 -1.56 34.24
CA SER A 668 29.88 -2.66 34.42
C SER A 668 29.58 -3.38 33.11
N LEU A 669 29.42 -2.64 32.00
CA LEU A 669 29.17 -3.22 30.69
C LEU A 669 30.35 -4.09 30.20
N ILE A 670 31.59 -3.62 30.41
CA ILE A 670 32.82 -4.36 30.06
C ILE A 670 33.00 -5.61 30.93
N CYS A 671 32.61 -5.54 32.21
CA CYS A 671 32.57 -6.68 33.11
C CYS A 671 31.50 -7.72 32.74
N GLY A 672 30.59 -7.41 31.81
CA GLY A 672 29.55 -8.30 31.32
C GLY A 672 30.08 -9.50 30.53
N PRO A 673 29.39 -10.66 30.55
CA PRO A 673 29.83 -11.86 29.83
C PRO A 673 29.57 -11.81 28.32
N SER A 674 28.62 -10.99 27.87
CA SER A 674 28.08 -11.01 26.49
C SER A 674 28.74 -10.03 25.53
N PHE A 675 29.75 -9.29 26.00
CA PHE A 675 30.32 -8.15 25.31
C PHE A 675 31.63 -8.54 24.61
N ASP A 676 31.72 -8.31 23.28
CA ASP A 676 32.92 -8.59 22.51
C ASP A 676 33.93 -7.43 22.60
N ILE A 677 34.91 -7.59 23.48
CA ILE A 677 35.88 -6.55 23.81
C ILE A 677 36.86 -6.28 22.67
N ALA A 678 37.13 -7.27 21.80
CA ALA A 678 38.04 -7.09 20.67
C ALA A 678 37.53 -6.03 19.68
N SER A 679 36.20 -5.92 19.55
CA SER A 679 35.55 -4.97 18.64
C SER A 679 35.65 -3.49 19.08
N ILE A 680 35.97 -3.23 20.35
CA ILE A 680 35.88 -1.89 20.96
C ILE A 680 37.22 -1.21 21.16
N ILE A 681 38.33 -1.96 21.10
CA ILE A 681 39.70 -1.42 21.23
C ILE A 681 39.92 -0.17 20.36
N PRO A 682 39.50 -0.11 19.07
CA PRO A 682 39.69 1.09 18.25
C PRO A 682 38.93 2.32 18.75
N PHE A 683 37.83 2.12 19.48
CA PHE A 683 36.98 3.19 20.00
C PHE A 683 37.48 3.74 21.33
N LEU A 684 38.46 3.10 21.97
CA LEU A 684 39.09 3.60 23.18
C LEU A 684 40.20 4.64 22.91
N GLU A 685 40.60 4.85 21.64
CA GLU A 685 41.58 5.87 21.25
C GLU A 685 41.30 7.29 21.81
N PRO A 686 40.04 7.78 21.87
CA PRO A 686 39.73 9.09 22.44
C PRO A 686 39.91 9.17 23.97
N LEU A 687 39.92 8.03 24.68
CA LEU A 687 40.17 7.95 26.11
C LEU A 687 41.66 7.73 26.36
N SER A 688 42.37 8.80 26.72
CA SER A 688 43.78 8.69 27.10
C SER A 688 43.96 7.83 28.36
N GLU A 689 44.92 6.90 28.29
CA GLU A 689 45.45 6.13 29.42
C GLU A 689 46.04 7.02 30.54
N ASP A 690 46.31 8.31 30.26
CA ASP A 690 46.78 9.27 31.25
C ASP A 690 45.68 9.70 32.25
N THR A 691 44.41 9.49 31.90
CA THR A 691 43.28 9.75 32.82
C THR A 691 42.98 8.52 33.68
N ILE A 692 42.62 8.70 34.95
CA ILE A 692 42.29 7.59 35.86
C ILE A 692 41.09 6.77 35.32
N ALA A 693 40.09 7.45 34.75
CA ALA A 693 38.98 6.80 34.06
C ALA A 693 39.42 5.99 32.85
N GLY A 694 40.25 6.56 31.97
CA GLY A 694 40.81 5.86 30.82
C GLY A 694 41.63 4.64 31.23
N LEU A 695 42.55 4.81 32.19
CA LEU A 695 43.37 3.74 32.76
C LEU A 695 42.49 2.57 33.26
N SER A 696 41.41 2.86 33.99
CA SER A 696 40.52 1.81 34.51
C SER A 696 39.84 0.99 33.40
N VAL A 697 39.38 1.66 32.32
CA VAL A 697 38.71 1.03 31.19
C VAL A 697 39.71 0.22 30.35
N HIS A 698 40.88 0.78 30.04
CA HIS A 698 41.93 0.10 29.27
C HIS A 698 42.44 -1.15 29.97
N VAL A 699 42.68 -1.08 31.29
CA VAL A 699 43.09 -2.26 32.07
C VAL A 699 41.98 -3.31 32.06
N LEU A 700 40.71 -2.94 32.28
CA LEU A 700 39.58 -3.88 32.22
C LEU A 700 39.46 -4.61 30.87
N CYS A 701 39.59 -3.88 29.76
CA CYS A 701 39.55 -4.47 28.43
C CYS A 701 40.72 -5.46 28.20
N ARG A 702 41.95 -5.07 28.53
CA ARG A 702 43.15 -5.92 28.39
C ARG A 702 43.09 -7.16 29.28
N THR A 703 42.57 -7.03 30.51
CA THR A 703 42.36 -8.15 31.43
C THR A 703 41.41 -9.19 30.85
N ARG A 704 40.30 -8.77 30.24
CA ARG A 704 39.36 -9.67 29.57
C ARG A 704 39.94 -10.33 28.31
N LEU A 705 40.87 -9.65 27.62
CA LEU A 705 41.66 -10.21 26.51
C LEU A 705 42.80 -11.14 26.98
N LYS A 706 42.95 -11.34 28.29
CA LYS A 706 44.00 -12.15 28.93
C LYS A 706 45.42 -11.59 28.77
N GLU A 707 45.57 -10.29 28.53
CA GLU A 707 46.86 -9.60 28.42
C GLU A 707 47.42 -9.20 29.80
N TYR A 708 47.46 -10.15 30.75
CA TYR A 708 47.76 -9.87 32.16
C TYR A 708 49.15 -9.24 32.38
N GLU A 709 50.16 -9.61 31.59
CA GLU A 709 51.51 -9.07 31.72
C GLU A 709 51.56 -7.56 31.43
N GLN A 710 50.84 -7.12 30.39
CA GLN A 710 50.76 -5.70 30.03
C GLN A 710 49.98 -4.90 31.08
N CYS A 711 48.89 -5.47 31.63
CA CYS A 711 48.16 -4.85 32.73
C CYS A 711 49.06 -4.64 33.96
N ILE A 712 49.92 -5.62 34.30
CA ILE A 712 50.87 -5.49 35.42
C ILE A 712 51.85 -4.36 35.17
N ASP A 713 52.42 -4.26 33.96
CA ASP A 713 53.38 -3.20 33.62
C ASP A 713 52.77 -1.80 33.71
N ILE A 714 51.57 -1.64 33.15
CA ILE A 714 50.78 -0.39 33.15
C ILE A 714 50.40 0.00 34.58
N LEU A 715 49.87 -0.93 35.38
CA LEU A 715 49.48 -0.66 36.76
C LEU A 715 50.69 -0.30 37.63
N LEU A 716 51.81 -1.01 37.50
CA LEU A 716 53.03 -0.67 38.24
C LEU A 716 53.57 0.72 37.87
N GLU A 717 53.37 1.18 36.63
CA GLU A 717 53.86 2.48 36.17
C GLU A 717 52.95 3.61 36.65
N ARG A 718 51.65 3.46 36.43
CA ARG A 718 50.65 4.52 36.64
C ARG A 718 50.01 4.47 38.03
N CYS A 719 49.53 3.32 38.49
CA CYS A 719 48.86 3.15 39.79
C CYS A 719 49.32 1.89 40.56
N PRO A 720 50.48 1.94 41.25
CA PRO A 720 51.06 0.76 41.90
C PRO A 720 50.24 0.21 43.08
N GLU A 721 49.35 1.03 43.65
CA GLU A 721 48.46 0.69 44.76
C GLU A 721 47.39 -0.33 44.35
N ALA A 722 46.95 -0.30 43.08
CA ALA A 722 45.95 -1.22 42.56
C ALA A 722 46.52 -2.57 42.09
N VAL A 723 47.85 -2.69 41.95
CA VAL A 723 48.52 -3.90 41.42
C VAL A 723 48.27 -5.14 42.27
N ILE A 724 48.36 -5.00 43.60
CA ILE A 724 48.16 -6.15 44.51
C ILE A 724 46.69 -6.57 44.59
N PRO A 725 45.71 -5.65 44.76
CA PRO A 725 44.29 -5.98 44.62
C PRO A 725 43.94 -6.64 43.28
N TYR A 726 44.52 -6.14 42.17
CA TYR A 726 44.37 -6.72 40.84
C TYR A 726 44.92 -8.14 40.77
N ALA A 727 46.18 -8.34 41.19
CA ALA A 727 46.85 -9.62 41.17
C ALA A 727 46.13 -10.66 42.04
N ASN A 728 45.63 -10.25 43.21
CA ASN A 728 44.84 -11.10 44.09
C ASN A 728 43.51 -11.55 43.48
N HIS A 729 42.91 -10.75 42.59
CA HIS A 729 41.64 -11.08 41.97
C HIS A 729 41.84 -11.91 40.68
N GLU A 730 42.67 -11.43 39.76
CA GLU A 730 42.80 -11.94 38.38
C GLU A 730 43.87 -13.03 38.20
N LEU A 731 44.95 -13.00 38.98
CA LEU A 731 46.07 -13.97 38.85
C LEU A 731 45.85 -15.23 39.69
N LYS A 732 44.63 -15.77 39.65
CA LYS A 732 44.26 -17.04 40.29
C LYS A 732 44.43 -18.21 39.33
N GLU A 733 44.35 -19.42 39.89
CA GLU A 733 44.40 -20.70 39.16
C GLU A 733 45.52 -20.80 38.10
N GLU A 734 45.16 -20.85 36.81
CA GLU A 734 46.09 -21.04 35.69
C GLU A 734 47.10 -19.88 35.54
N ASN A 735 46.74 -18.67 36.00
CA ASN A 735 47.55 -17.46 35.87
C ASN A 735 48.45 -17.20 37.09
N ARG A 736 48.44 -18.08 38.10
CA ARG A 736 49.23 -17.90 39.34
C ARG A 736 50.72 -17.71 39.06
N THR A 737 51.23 -18.33 38.00
CA THR A 737 52.66 -18.26 37.66
C THR A 737 53.16 -16.83 37.37
N LEU A 738 52.27 -15.91 37.00
CA LEU A 738 52.60 -14.51 36.74
C LEU A 738 53.03 -13.74 37.99
N TRP A 739 52.63 -14.19 39.18
CA TRP A 739 53.08 -13.61 40.46
C TRP A 739 54.60 -13.62 40.59
N TRP A 740 55.24 -14.74 40.23
CA TRP A 740 56.67 -14.93 40.41
C TRP A 740 57.45 -14.85 39.10
N LYS A 741 56.83 -15.07 37.93
CA LYS A 741 57.49 -14.89 36.63
C LYS A 741 57.53 -13.44 36.14
N LYS A 742 56.54 -12.61 36.49
CA LYS A 742 56.40 -11.24 35.97
C LYS A 742 56.38 -10.20 37.09
N LEU A 743 55.44 -10.30 38.04
CA LEU A 743 55.23 -9.27 39.06
C LEU A 743 56.44 -9.13 40.02
N LEU A 744 56.97 -10.25 40.54
CA LEU A 744 58.11 -10.24 41.46
C LEU A 744 59.40 -9.67 40.83
N PRO A 745 59.85 -10.11 39.63
CA PRO A 745 61.03 -9.54 38.96
C PRO A 745 60.88 -8.05 38.66
N GLU A 746 59.70 -7.63 38.16
CA GLU A 746 59.42 -6.24 37.77
C GLU A 746 59.45 -5.29 38.99
N LEU A 747 58.86 -5.71 40.12
CA LEU A 747 58.94 -4.96 41.38
C LEU A 747 60.38 -4.86 41.90
N CYS A 748 61.16 -5.95 41.82
CA CYS A 748 62.56 -5.94 42.22
C CYS A 748 63.40 -5.00 41.35
N GLN A 749 63.14 -4.94 40.04
CA GLN A 749 63.81 -4.03 39.12
C GLN A 749 63.46 -2.56 39.41
N ARG A 750 62.18 -2.23 39.61
CA ARG A 750 61.75 -0.84 39.87
C ARG A 750 62.22 -0.30 41.22
N ILE A 751 62.33 -1.15 42.24
CA ILE A 751 62.93 -0.79 43.53
C ILE A 751 64.43 -0.48 43.38
N LYS A 752 65.16 -1.24 42.54
CA LYS A 752 66.58 -0.97 42.24
C LYS A 752 66.78 0.40 41.56
N CYS A 753 65.85 0.80 40.70
CA CYS A 753 65.93 2.09 39.98
C CYS A 753 65.63 3.31 40.87
N GLY A 754 65.01 3.13 42.04
CA GLY A 754 64.64 4.23 42.95
C GLY A 754 63.54 5.15 42.39
N GLY A 755 63.09 6.12 43.19
CA GLY A 755 62.11 7.13 42.75
C GLY A 755 61.08 7.54 43.82
N GLU A 756 60.18 8.44 43.46
CA GLU A 756 59.15 9.00 44.35
C GLU A 756 58.16 7.92 44.86
N LYS A 757 57.90 6.87 44.05
CA LYS A 757 57.01 5.75 44.38
C LYS A 757 57.70 4.59 45.12
N TYR A 758 58.96 4.77 45.57
CA TYR A 758 59.77 3.69 46.18
C TYR A 758 59.08 3.01 47.38
N GLN A 759 58.44 3.78 48.26
CA GLN A 759 57.75 3.22 49.43
C GLN A 759 56.56 2.34 49.04
N LEU A 760 55.81 2.71 47.99
CA LEU A 760 54.68 1.95 47.46
C LEU A 760 55.14 0.64 46.80
N TYR A 761 56.22 0.68 46.01
CA TYR A 761 56.79 -0.54 45.44
C TYR A 761 57.32 -1.48 46.52
N LEU A 762 57.91 -0.94 47.58
CA LEU A 762 58.43 -1.74 48.69
C LEU A 762 57.31 -2.40 49.50
N SER A 763 56.15 -1.74 49.70
CA SER A 763 54.98 -2.39 50.28
C SER A 763 54.42 -3.49 49.38
N SER A 764 54.26 -3.22 48.07
CA SER A 764 53.76 -4.21 47.11
C SER A 764 54.70 -5.42 46.98
N LEU A 765 56.02 -5.21 47.06
CA LEU A 765 57.01 -6.30 47.07
C LEU A 765 56.89 -7.18 48.31
N LYS A 766 56.74 -6.58 49.51
CA LYS A 766 56.56 -7.34 50.76
C LYS A 766 55.31 -8.21 50.73
N GLU A 767 54.22 -7.69 50.17
CA GLU A 767 52.96 -8.42 50.03
C GLU A 767 53.06 -9.52 48.97
N THR A 768 53.68 -9.23 47.82
CA THR A 768 54.00 -10.22 46.78
C THR A 768 54.85 -11.37 47.34
N LEU A 769 55.91 -11.08 48.11
CA LEU A 769 56.75 -12.09 48.75
C LEU A 769 56.00 -12.93 49.79
N SER A 770 55.02 -12.34 50.49
CA SER A 770 54.18 -13.10 51.42
C SER A 770 53.32 -14.15 50.70
N ILE A 771 52.77 -13.80 49.53
CA ILE A 771 51.95 -14.71 48.71
C ILE A 771 52.83 -15.78 48.05
N VAL A 772 53.97 -15.38 47.48
CA VAL A 772 54.92 -16.33 46.86
C VAL A 772 55.47 -17.33 47.89
N ALA A 773 55.75 -16.88 49.11
CA ALA A 773 56.20 -17.76 50.20
C ALA A 773 55.12 -18.74 50.68
N VAL A 774 53.84 -18.39 50.51
CA VAL A 774 52.71 -19.29 50.77
C VAL A 774 52.51 -20.28 49.61
N GLU A 775 52.63 -19.85 48.35
CA GLU A 775 52.23 -20.68 47.21
C GLU A 775 53.35 -21.61 46.69
N LEU A 776 54.62 -21.18 46.71
CA LEU A 776 55.74 -21.98 46.17
C LEU A 776 56.39 -22.90 47.21
N GLU A 777 56.97 -24.01 46.74
CA GLU A 777 57.91 -24.80 47.55
C GLU A 777 59.24 -24.07 47.71
N LEU A 778 59.94 -24.29 48.84
CA LEU A 778 61.20 -23.61 49.15
C LEU A 778 62.23 -23.68 48.02
N LYS A 779 62.33 -24.82 47.32
CA LYS A 779 63.27 -25.00 46.21
C LYS A 779 62.92 -24.10 45.03
N ASP A 780 61.64 -24.02 44.68
CA ASP A 780 61.15 -23.20 43.56
C ASP A 780 61.15 -21.73 43.93
N PHE A 781 60.88 -21.38 45.19
CA PHE A 781 60.98 -20.01 45.66
C PHE A 781 62.42 -19.49 45.57
N MET A 782 63.44 -20.29 45.93
CA MET A 782 64.84 -19.90 45.76
C MET A 782 65.22 -19.70 44.29
N ASN A 783 64.63 -20.45 43.36
CA ASN A 783 64.92 -20.32 41.93
C ASN A 783 64.34 -19.05 41.29
N VAL A 784 63.38 -18.39 41.95
CA VAL A 784 62.71 -17.19 41.41
C VAL A 784 63.18 -15.90 42.09
N LEU A 785 64.03 -16.00 43.11
CA LEU A 785 64.67 -14.84 43.71
C LEU A 785 65.78 -14.26 42.81
N PRO A 786 65.98 -12.94 42.79
CA PRO A 786 67.04 -12.33 42.01
C PRO A 786 68.42 -12.68 42.58
N ASP A 787 69.38 -13.03 41.72
CA ASP A 787 70.75 -13.44 42.08
C ASP A 787 71.52 -12.36 42.87
N ASP A 788 71.14 -11.09 42.72
CA ASP A 788 71.81 -9.93 43.33
C ASP A 788 71.12 -9.38 44.59
N GLY A 789 70.22 -10.14 45.21
CA GLY A 789 69.41 -9.70 46.36
C GLY A 789 70.16 -9.71 47.70
N THR A 790 69.89 -8.74 48.59
CA THR A 790 70.38 -8.79 49.98
C THR A 790 69.64 -9.90 50.74
N ALA A 791 70.32 -11.01 51.03
CA ALA A 791 69.74 -12.20 51.68
C ALA A 791 68.93 -11.88 52.95
N ALA A 792 69.33 -10.86 53.71
CA ALA A 792 68.65 -10.42 54.93
C ALA A 792 67.20 -9.95 54.70
N PHE A 793 66.89 -9.39 53.54
CA PHE A 793 65.55 -8.90 53.22
C PHE A 793 64.57 -10.04 52.91
N PHE A 794 65.04 -11.09 52.23
CA PHE A 794 64.22 -12.25 51.84
C PHE A 794 64.15 -13.33 52.92
N LEU A 795 65.09 -13.34 53.88
CA LEU A 795 65.21 -14.34 54.94
C LEU A 795 63.92 -14.57 55.74
N PRO A 796 63.12 -13.55 56.14
CA PRO A 796 61.87 -13.77 56.89
C PRO A 796 60.85 -14.59 56.09
N TYR A 797 60.76 -14.36 54.78
CA TYR A 797 59.82 -15.05 53.89
C TYR A 797 60.29 -16.47 53.55
N LEU A 798 61.60 -16.68 53.39
CA LEU A 798 62.21 -18.00 53.21
C LEU A 798 62.06 -18.88 54.47
N LEU A 799 62.22 -18.29 55.66
CA LEU A 799 61.97 -18.95 56.94
C LEU A 799 60.48 -19.31 57.12
N TYR A 800 59.57 -18.45 56.66
CA TYR A 800 58.14 -18.74 56.66
C TYR A 800 57.80 -19.92 55.73
N CYS A 801 58.31 -19.89 54.49
CA CYS A 801 58.14 -20.97 53.51
C CYS A 801 58.75 -22.30 53.98
N SER A 802 59.91 -22.28 54.65
CA SER A 802 60.53 -23.51 55.18
C SER A 802 59.76 -24.12 56.37
N ARG A 803 59.19 -23.27 57.23
CA ARG A 803 58.36 -23.69 58.36
C ARG A 803 57.00 -24.24 57.94
N LYS A 804 56.51 -23.89 56.74
CA LYS A 804 55.27 -24.46 56.16
C LYS A 804 55.31 -25.99 56.11
N LYS A 805 56.46 -26.60 55.81
CA LYS A 805 56.66 -28.07 55.79
C LYS A 805 56.70 -28.71 57.18
N SER A 806 56.80 -27.95 58.26
CA SER A 806 56.87 -28.49 59.62
C SER A 806 55.49 -28.59 60.30
N LEU A 807 54.42 -28.16 59.62
CA LEU A 807 53.04 -28.06 60.14
C LEU A 807 51.99 -28.79 59.27
N THR A 808 52.41 -29.46 58.21
CA THR A 808 51.66 -30.51 57.48
C THR A 808 52.32 -31.84 57.76
#